data_AF-A0A7C4UBD4-F1
#
_entry.id   AF-A0A7C4UBD4-F1
#
_cell.length_a   1.000
_cell.length_b   1.000
_cell.length_c   1.000
_cell.angle_alpha   90.00
_cell.angle_beta   90.00
_cell.angle_gamma   90.00
#
_symmetry.space_group_name_H-M   'P 1'
#
loop_
_entity.id
_entity.type
_entity.pdbx_description
1 polymer ?
#
loop_
_entity_poly.entity_id
_entity_poly.type
_entity_poly.pdbx_seq_one_letter_code
_entity_poly.pdbx_strand_id
1 'polypeptide(L)'
;MPGAGGDDTGPGAPGMPGGPGMPGRPGGPGGPGMPGRPGGPGGPGMPGGGPGMPGRPGGPGGPGMPGGGPGMPGGGPGGPGGPGMPGSPDGGGPGMPGMPGGGPGMPGMPGGPGMPGGGASSSGNLETYESYVIAVVQIRSASMNTNILPPQFGYGIQQYPHKWGRTALYNDDSTIQVIPVAQEAPRDTFNKRKKAADGKSAADRIDRYLTLAEWALNHGLLAQCEELLTELEKTKDLPAQTQAIVKAYSTVKAALAKPSPGMDAVNTWKAKLPDYQLTVSNEGHYAMFYSPPERTPPPWIERRKQLLEEQMRAFYIWFALKGKVLPVPEEKLVAIQVHDAFTFKAQRATLETAQYVSDGFYAPRDNVAVFSTQRLDEAYQMFRRITNNHWKDWNRDELVEGKKVTGVMSKIKQYNNDPKAFIAEYRRMQTIALLEKALEEEANLAAVSHEGTRQLMIASGLVDRNVQLPEWIQFGFASLFETPKGPFVGLEGTAQVAYWSGFGGPSWAYLRQFKKWATSGDPLVKFDAPADAMRNTVGDVYFHQVRGQKNLEIDPKLSKSEREKREKELAKIKEGLSRARAQSWALTYYLAKYRLDDLLAYCRELSNLPRDVEVDDQTQFELFARVFKLTGPSGAVDAKNVQDMAADWFEKILKEENPGRDDVLAKPLKPENNNPGGGPGFPGGGPGGPGFPGGGPGGPGGPGGPGMPGGPS
;
A
#
# COMPACT_ATOMS: atom_id res chain seq x y z
N MET A 1 69.73 -19.04 -30.18
CA MET A 1 70.90 -18.21 -30.60
C MET A 1 70.38 -16.88 -31.10
N PRO A 2 71.15 -15.78 -31.00
CA PRO A 2 71.79 -15.23 -29.79
C PRO A 2 71.35 -13.76 -29.55
N GLY A 3 71.36 -13.26 -28.31
CA GLY A 3 72.43 -12.37 -27.78
C GLY A 3 71.85 -10.96 -27.54
N ALA A 4 72.11 -10.14 -26.52
CA ALA A 4 73.16 -9.96 -25.49
C ALA A 4 73.74 -8.52 -25.61
N GLY A 5 73.91 -7.85 -24.46
CA GLY A 5 74.25 -6.41 -24.31
C GLY A 5 73.06 -5.64 -23.68
N GLY A 6 73.12 -5.06 -22.48
CA GLY A 6 74.26 -4.61 -21.66
C GLY A 6 74.68 -3.20 -22.07
N ASP A 7 74.82 -2.18 -21.23
CA ASP A 7 74.63 -1.95 -19.79
C ASP A 7 74.72 -0.40 -19.67
N ASP A 8 73.94 0.27 -18.82
CA ASP A 8 74.28 1.65 -18.40
C ASP A 8 73.55 2.07 -17.11
N THR A 9 74.17 2.97 -16.32
CA THR A 9 73.97 3.00 -14.85
C THR A 9 73.34 4.28 -14.25
N GLY A 10 72.37 4.10 -13.34
CA GLY A 10 71.97 5.08 -12.30
C GLY A 10 70.90 6.11 -12.69
N PRO A 11 70.25 6.80 -11.71
CA PRO A 11 70.52 6.85 -10.27
C PRO A 11 69.46 6.15 -9.37
N GLY A 12 69.73 6.09 -8.06
CA GLY A 12 69.04 5.20 -7.10
C GLY A 12 67.61 5.57 -6.71
N ALA A 13 66.84 4.54 -6.33
CA ALA A 13 65.44 4.65 -5.88
C ALA A 13 65.32 5.20 -4.44
N PRO A 14 64.30 6.02 -4.14
CA PRO A 14 63.96 6.41 -2.77
C PRO A 14 63.55 5.21 -1.91
N GLY A 15 63.91 5.23 -0.62
CA GLY A 15 63.53 4.18 0.33
C GLY A 15 62.02 4.08 0.54
N MET A 16 61.51 2.85 0.63
CA MET A 16 60.08 2.60 0.85
C MET A 16 59.63 3.11 2.24
N PRO A 17 58.49 3.81 2.34
CA PRO A 17 57.87 4.12 3.63
C PRO A 17 57.52 2.83 4.39
N GLY A 18 57.74 2.84 5.71
CA GLY A 18 57.38 1.71 6.57
C GLY A 18 55.87 1.44 6.54
N GLY A 19 55.50 0.16 6.42
CA GLY A 19 54.10 -0.25 6.38
C GLY A 19 53.35 0.02 7.70
N PRO A 20 52.03 0.30 7.67
CA PRO A 20 51.23 0.46 8.87
C PRO A 20 51.25 -0.78 9.77
N GLY A 21 51.32 -0.58 11.09
CA GLY A 21 51.23 -1.67 12.06
C GLY A 21 49.85 -2.36 12.04
N MET A 22 49.84 -3.67 12.28
CA MET A 22 48.59 -4.45 12.33
C MET A 22 47.66 -3.97 13.45
N PRO A 23 46.35 -3.77 13.19
CA PRO A 23 45.37 -3.55 14.25
C PRO A 23 45.27 -4.74 15.21
N GLY A 24 45.11 -4.45 16.50
CA GLY A 24 44.87 -5.47 17.52
C GLY A 24 43.55 -6.23 17.29
N ARG A 25 43.53 -7.53 17.63
CA ARG A 25 42.32 -8.36 17.53
C ARG A 25 41.21 -7.84 18.46
N PRO A 26 39.95 -7.75 17.99
CA PRO A 26 38.80 -7.54 18.88
C PRO A 26 38.68 -8.65 19.93
N GLY A 27 38.21 -8.28 21.13
CA GLY A 27 37.86 -9.25 22.17
C GLY A 27 36.66 -10.10 21.77
N GLY A 28 36.65 -11.37 22.18
CA GLY A 28 35.54 -12.29 21.93
C GLY A 28 34.28 -11.92 22.74
N PRO A 29 33.08 -12.24 22.25
CA PRO A 29 31.83 -12.00 22.97
C PRO A 29 31.75 -12.83 24.27
N GLY A 30 31.09 -12.28 25.29
CA GLY A 30 30.84 -12.97 26.55
C GLY A 30 29.91 -14.18 26.36
N GLY A 31 30.18 -15.27 27.09
CA GLY A 31 29.37 -16.49 27.03
C GLY A 31 27.96 -16.31 27.63
N PRO A 32 26.97 -17.13 27.22
CA PRO A 32 25.62 -17.09 27.79
C PRO A 32 25.59 -17.37 29.28
N GLY A 33 24.67 -16.72 30.01
CA GLY A 33 24.39 -17.04 31.41
C GLY A 33 23.81 -18.46 31.57
N MET A 34 24.18 -19.16 32.65
CA MET A 34 23.64 -20.49 32.92
C MET A 34 22.13 -20.44 33.24
N PRO A 35 21.32 -21.38 32.71
CA PRO A 35 19.93 -21.53 33.12
C PRO A 35 19.78 -21.83 34.62
N GLY A 36 18.72 -21.29 35.24
CA GLY A 36 18.37 -21.63 36.61
C GLY A 36 18.01 -23.11 36.76
N ARG A 37 18.37 -23.73 37.89
CA ARG A 37 18.00 -25.12 38.17
C ARG A 37 16.47 -25.28 38.25
N PRO A 38 15.88 -26.33 37.64
CA PRO A 38 14.49 -26.69 37.88
C PRO A 38 14.22 -26.96 39.36
N GLY A 39 13.01 -26.61 39.82
CA GLY A 39 12.52 -27.00 41.15
C GLY A 39 12.40 -28.52 41.26
N GLY A 40 12.71 -29.07 42.45
CA GLY A 40 12.58 -30.50 42.70
C GLY A 40 11.11 -30.96 42.67
N PRO A 41 10.83 -32.24 42.34
CA PRO A 41 9.47 -32.78 42.37
C PRO A 41 8.84 -32.65 43.76
N GLY A 42 7.55 -32.30 43.81
CA GLY A 42 6.76 -32.38 45.04
C GLY A 42 6.62 -33.84 45.49
N GLY A 43 6.77 -34.08 46.80
CA GLY A 43 6.58 -35.42 47.37
C GLY A 43 5.13 -35.92 47.24
N PRO A 44 4.89 -37.25 47.26
CA PRO A 44 3.54 -37.80 47.17
C PRO A 44 2.64 -37.32 48.32
N GLY A 45 1.47 -36.79 47.99
CA GLY A 45 0.47 -36.39 48.99
C GLY A 45 -0.20 -37.60 49.63
N MET A 46 -0.27 -37.63 50.97
CA MET A 46 -1.07 -38.64 51.69
C MET A 46 -2.58 -38.41 51.47
N PRO A 47 -3.41 -39.48 51.40
CA PRO A 47 -4.84 -39.31 51.20
C PRO A 47 -5.58 -38.88 52.47
N GLY A 48 -6.33 -37.77 52.38
CA GLY A 48 -7.44 -37.46 53.30
C GLY A 48 -7.24 -36.26 54.22
N GLY A 49 -8.02 -35.18 53.99
CA GLY A 49 -8.31 -34.16 55.01
C GLY A 49 -8.07 -32.70 54.61
N GLY A 50 -9.08 -32.06 54.00
CA GLY A 50 -9.21 -30.59 53.96
C GLY A 50 -8.51 -29.86 52.78
N PRO A 51 -9.06 -28.73 52.31
CA PRO A 51 -8.37 -27.85 51.35
C PRO A 51 -7.14 -27.20 52.01
N GLY A 52 -5.95 -27.46 51.47
CA GLY A 52 -4.71 -26.79 51.89
C GLY A 52 -4.71 -25.31 51.51
N MET A 53 -4.10 -24.46 52.35
CA MET A 53 -3.87 -23.05 52.01
C MET A 53 -3.01 -22.93 50.74
N PRO A 54 -3.30 -21.97 49.85
CA PRO A 54 -2.40 -21.63 48.74
C PRO A 54 -1.00 -21.26 49.25
N GLY A 55 0.04 -21.78 48.58
CA GLY A 55 1.41 -21.40 48.87
C GLY A 55 1.65 -19.91 48.65
N ARG A 56 2.47 -19.28 49.49
CA ARG A 56 2.87 -17.88 49.31
C ARG A 56 3.58 -17.70 47.96
N PRO A 57 3.28 -16.64 47.18
CA PRO A 57 4.08 -16.25 46.04
C PRO A 57 5.54 -16.01 46.42
N GLY A 58 6.47 -16.36 45.53
CA GLY A 58 7.88 -16.01 45.68
C GLY A 58 8.09 -14.50 45.64
N GLY A 59 9.03 -14.00 46.44
CA GLY A 59 9.40 -12.57 46.42
C GLY A 59 10.12 -12.17 45.12
N PRO A 60 10.16 -10.87 44.78
CA PRO A 60 10.93 -10.38 43.63
C PRO A 60 12.42 -10.69 43.76
N GLY A 61 13.08 -10.97 42.62
CA GLY A 61 14.54 -11.04 42.57
C GLY A 61 15.19 -9.69 42.90
N GLY A 62 16.26 -9.70 43.69
CA GLY A 62 17.00 -8.50 44.05
C GLY A 62 17.75 -7.87 42.86
N PRO A 63 18.05 -6.56 42.89
CA PRO A 63 18.87 -5.90 41.87
C PRO A 63 20.27 -6.50 41.75
N GLY A 64 20.80 -6.57 40.53
CA GLY A 64 22.19 -6.95 40.28
C GLY A 64 23.18 -5.94 40.87
N MET A 65 24.23 -6.44 41.53
CA MET A 65 25.20 -5.62 42.25
C MET A 65 26.30 -5.07 41.32
N PRO A 66 26.68 -3.78 41.41
CA PRO A 66 27.79 -3.23 40.63
C PRO A 66 29.14 -3.85 41.00
N GLY A 67 29.97 -4.17 40.00
CA GLY A 67 31.31 -4.69 40.21
C GLY A 67 32.36 -3.58 40.37
N GLY A 68 33.12 -3.62 41.48
CA GLY A 68 34.29 -2.75 41.71
C GLY A 68 34.35 -2.18 43.13
N GLY A 69 35.05 -2.87 44.04
CA GLY A 69 35.22 -2.45 45.44
C GLY A 69 36.32 -1.38 45.66
N PRO A 70 36.39 -0.77 46.86
CA PRO A 70 37.18 0.43 47.13
C PRO A 70 38.57 0.16 47.77
N GLY A 71 39.48 1.11 47.57
CA GLY A 71 40.71 1.27 48.37
C GLY A 71 40.61 2.50 49.29
N MET A 72 40.81 2.29 50.60
CA MET A 72 40.93 3.28 51.68
C MET A 72 42.42 3.30 52.13
N PRO A 73 42.93 4.17 53.04
CA PRO A 73 42.22 5.17 53.88
C PRO A 73 42.93 6.53 54.16
N GLY A 74 42.24 7.45 54.84
CA GLY A 74 42.91 8.40 55.75
C GLY A 74 42.25 9.76 56.05
N GLY A 75 41.65 9.91 57.24
CA GLY A 75 41.90 11.07 58.14
C GLY A 75 41.08 12.37 58.07
N GLY A 76 40.17 12.56 59.03
CA GLY A 76 40.05 13.83 59.79
C GLY A 76 38.95 14.86 59.41
N PRO A 77 38.26 15.51 60.38
CA PRO A 77 37.15 16.45 60.12
C PRO A 77 37.47 17.94 60.42
N GLY A 78 36.69 18.86 59.86
CA GLY A 78 36.73 20.30 60.15
C GLY A 78 35.40 21.02 59.86
N GLY A 79 35.03 22.01 60.69
CA GLY A 79 33.70 22.63 60.75
C GLY A 79 33.45 23.85 59.84
N PRO A 80 32.29 24.54 60.02
CA PRO A 80 31.77 25.54 59.09
C PRO A 80 32.20 27.00 59.39
N GLY A 81 32.14 27.88 58.38
CA GLY A 81 32.37 29.32 58.52
C GLY A 81 31.68 30.17 57.44
N GLY A 82 31.10 31.30 57.83
CA GLY A 82 30.30 32.21 56.99
C GLY A 82 31.07 33.37 56.32
N PRO A 83 30.36 34.43 55.85
CA PRO A 83 30.81 35.25 54.72
C PRO A 83 31.46 36.61 55.08
N GLY A 84 32.14 37.24 54.10
CA GLY A 84 32.57 38.65 54.14
C GLY A 84 33.18 39.18 52.82
N MET A 85 32.59 40.24 52.25
CA MET A 85 33.04 41.05 51.08
C MET A 85 33.99 42.20 51.54
N PRO A 86 34.39 43.23 50.74
CA PRO A 86 34.43 43.44 49.26
C PRO A 86 35.81 43.98 48.72
N GLY A 87 35.93 44.23 47.40
CA GLY A 87 36.87 45.25 46.88
C GLY A 87 37.35 45.13 45.41
N SER A 88 36.63 45.75 44.45
CA SER A 88 37.13 46.06 43.09
C SER A 88 37.76 47.48 43.08
N PRO A 89 38.60 47.88 42.08
CA PRO A 89 38.10 48.24 40.73
C PRO A 89 39.03 47.99 39.50
N ASP A 90 38.35 47.89 38.35
CA ASP A 90 38.66 48.38 36.99
C ASP A 90 39.93 48.00 36.20
N GLY A 91 39.67 47.36 35.04
CA GLY A 91 40.62 47.12 33.95
C GLY A 91 40.01 46.21 32.86
N GLY A 92 39.23 46.78 31.93
CA GLY A 92 38.36 46.01 31.04
C GLY A 92 39.07 45.10 30.02
N GLY A 93 38.53 43.89 29.81
CA GLY A 93 38.97 42.92 28.80
C GLY A 93 37.83 42.52 27.84
N PRO A 94 38.12 42.21 26.55
CA PRO A 94 37.11 41.75 25.59
C PRO A 94 36.50 40.37 25.92
N GLY A 95 35.32 40.09 25.36
CA GLY A 95 34.51 38.91 25.70
C GLY A 95 35.14 37.54 25.42
N MET A 96 34.85 36.57 26.29
CA MET A 96 35.30 35.18 26.17
C MET A 96 34.58 34.40 25.05
N PRO A 97 35.31 33.65 24.21
CA PRO A 97 34.75 32.64 23.31
C PRO A 97 34.07 31.47 24.04
N GLY A 98 33.18 30.76 23.33
CA GLY A 98 32.36 29.67 23.87
C GLY A 98 33.14 28.43 24.33
N MET A 99 32.63 27.77 25.37
CA MET A 99 33.25 26.63 26.03
C MET A 99 32.89 25.29 25.32
N PRO A 100 33.80 24.30 25.25
CA PRO A 100 33.66 23.17 24.34
C PRO A 100 32.74 22.06 24.87
N GLY A 101 31.90 21.52 23.99
CA GLY A 101 30.92 20.47 24.30
C GLY A 101 30.61 19.56 23.11
N GLY A 102 31.64 19.02 22.46
CA GLY A 102 31.51 18.04 21.39
C GLY A 102 31.97 16.65 21.85
N GLY A 103 31.03 15.71 22.00
CA GLY A 103 31.38 14.29 22.09
C GLY A 103 31.95 13.78 20.75
N PRO A 104 32.57 12.59 20.72
CA PRO A 104 33.11 12.03 19.47
C PRO A 104 32.03 11.97 18.39
N GLY A 105 32.26 12.66 17.27
CA GLY A 105 31.36 12.61 16.13
C GLY A 105 31.23 11.18 15.60
N MET A 106 30.01 10.78 15.23
CA MET A 106 29.80 9.54 14.48
C MET A 106 30.71 9.54 13.24
N PRO A 107 31.38 8.41 12.92
CA PRO A 107 32.07 8.27 11.64
C PRO A 107 31.09 8.58 10.50
N GLY A 108 31.46 9.51 9.61
CA GLY A 108 30.65 9.81 8.45
C GLY A 108 30.46 8.54 7.62
N MET A 109 29.20 8.16 7.37
CA MET A 109 28.91 7.06 6.45
C MET A 109 29.57 7.36 5.09
N PRO A 110 30.27 6.39 4.48
CA PRO A 110 30.79 6.56 3.13
C PRO A 110 29.66 7.02 2.22
N GLY A 111 29.92 8.07 1.43
CA GLY A 111 28.95 8.57 0.47
C GLY A 111 28.48 7.42 -0.42
N GLY A 112 27.19 7.11 -0.37
CA GLY A 112 26.60 6.13 -1.26
C GLY A 112 26.93 6.49 -2.71
N PRO A 113 27.08 5.50 -3.63
CA PRO A 113 27.39 5.77 -5.01
C PRO A 113 26.49 6.88 -5.55
N GLY A 114 27.11 7.94 -6.07
CA GLY A 114 26.39 9.08 -6.62
C GLY A 114 25.37 8.58 -7.63
N MET A 115 24.10 8.87 -7.36
CA MET A 115 22.97 8.49 -8.19
C MET A 115 23.30 8.85 -9.65
N PRO A 116 23.46 7.87 -10.56
CA PRO A 116 23.81 8.17 -11.94
C PRO A 116 22.80 9.17 -12.47
N GLY A 117 23.29 10.31 -12.95
CA GLY A 117 22.41 11.34 -13.49
C GLY A 117 21.50 10.73 -14.54
N GLY A 118 20.21 11.08 -14.51
CA GLY A 118 19.17 10.57 -15.41
C GLY A 118 19.34 11.03 -16.87
N GLY A 119 20.50 10.74 -17.43
CA GLY A 119 20.93 10.93 -18.81
C GLY A 119 21.17 9.61 -19.53
N ALA A 120 20.61 8.51 -19.01
CA ALA A 120 20.17 7.45 -19.91
C ALA A 120 18.98 8.03 -20.69
N SER A 121 19.14 8.15 -22.00
CA SER A 121 18.04 8.49 -22.91
C SER A 121 16.98 7.38 -22.83
N SER A 122 16.03 7.55 -21.92
CA SER A 122 14.82 6.78 -21.91
C SER A 122 14.03 7.14 -23.18
N SER A 123 14.22 6.32 -24.21
CA SER A 123 13.10 5.89 -25.04
C SER A 123 12.13 5.03 -24.22
N GLY A 124 11.79 5.50 -23.01
CA GLY A 124 10.68 5.01 -22.22
C GLY A 124 9.46 5.46 -23.01
N ASN A 125 8.75 4.48 -23.57
CA ASN A 125 7.69 4.79 -24.50
C ASN A 125 6.60 5.54 -23.71
N LEU A 126 6.40 6.83 -24.01
CA LEU A 126 5.40 7.72 -23.38
C LEU A 126 3.94 7.28 -23.64
N GLU A 127 3.78 6.09 -24.22
CA GLU A 127 2.54 5.44 -24.61
C GLU A 127 2.16 4.30 -23.64
N THR A 128 2.99 3.97 -22.62
CA THR A 128 2.61 2.98 -21.59
C THR A 128 1.76 3.59 -20.48
N TYR A 129 0.75 2.83 -20.01
CA TYR A 129 -0.18 3.27 -18.97
C TYR A 129 0.46 3.57 -17.61
N GLU A 130 1.70 3.14 -17.39
CA GLU A 130 2.51 3.40 -16.21
C GLU A 130 2.79 4.91 -15.97
N SER A 131 2.52 5.76 -16.97
CA SER A 131 2.61 7.23 -16.88
C SER A 131 1.29 7.94 -16.53
N TYR A 132 0.16 7.22 -16.47
CA TYR A 132 -1.17 7.79 -16.30
C TYR A 132 -1.68 7.62 -14.88
N VAL A 133 -2.37 8.65 -14.38
CA VAL A 133 -3.27 8.51 -13.23
C VAL A 133 -4.72 8.45 -13.74
N ILE A 134 -5.47 7.47 -13.26
CA ILE A 134 -6.86 7.24 -13.68
C ILE A 134 -7.69 7.01 -12.43
N ALA A 135 -8.85 7.66 -12.34
CA ALA A 135 -9.80 7.42 -11.26
C ALA A 135 -11.24 7.42 -11.78
N VAL A 136 -12.09 6.55 -11.23
CA VAL A 136 -13.52 6.51 -11.54
C VAL A 136 -14.28 7.33 -10.51
N VAL A 137 -15.10 8.27 -10.98
CA VAL A 137 -15.96 9.10 -10.12
C VAL A 137 -17.42 8.89 -10.49
N GLN A 138 -18.17 8.24 -9.61
CA GLN A 138 -19.62 8.14 -9.73
C GLN A 138 -20.26 9.53 -9.58
N ILE A 139 -21.00 9.96 -10.61
CA ILE A 139 -21.90 11.12 -10.55
C ILE A 139 -23.22 10.73 -9.87
N ARG A 140 -23.81 11.67 -9.11
CA ARG A 140 -25.12 11.48 -8.44
C ARG A 140 -26.30 11.68 -9.40
N SER A 141 -26.10 12.39 -10.52
CA SER A 141 -27.09 12.65 -11.54
C SER A 141 -26.40 13.04 -12.85
N ALA A 142 -27.02 12.70 -13.98
CA ALA A 142 -26.66 13.23 -15.29
C ALA A 142 -27.07 14.72 -15.46
N SER A 143 -28.03 15.21 -14.67
CA SER A 143 -28.40 16.62 -14.62
C SER A 143 -27.33 17.43 -13.89
N MET A 144 -26.84 18.49 -14.53
CA MET A 144 -25.84 19.39 -13.96
C MET A 144 -26.48 20.50 -13.13
N ASN A 145 -25.78 20.91 -12.08
CA ASN A 145 -26.11 22.11 -11.29
C ASN A 145 -25.38 23.32 -11.90
N THR A 146 -26.05 24.46 -11.97
CA THR A 146 -25.44 25.72 -12.45
C THR A 146 -24.97 26.59 -11.28
N ASN A 147 -23.67 26.93 -11.24
CA ASN A 147 -23.17 28.07 -10.48
C ASN A 147 -23.23 29.32 -11.36
N ILE A 148 -24.10 30.28 -11.03
CA ILE A 148 -24.21 31.54 -11.77
C ILE A 148 -23.08 32.48 -11.32
N LEU A 149 -22.33 33.05 -12.25
CA LEU A 149 -21.35 34.11 -11.96
C LEU A 149 -22.08 35.44 -11.64
N PRO A 150 -21.38 36.50 -11.15
CA PRO A 150 -22.02 37.79 -10.90
C PRO A 150 -22.85 38.25 -12.12
N PRO A 151 -24.12 38.70 -11.94
CA PRO A 151 -25.08 38.81 -13.04
C PRO A 151 -24.61 39.62 -14.25
N GLN A 152 -23.73 40.61 -14.04
CA GLN A 152 -23.13 41.44 -15.08
C GLN A 152 -22.37 40.66 -16.18
N PHE A 153 -22.01 39.39 -15.96
CA PHE A 153 -21.30 38.56 -16.94
C PHE A 153 -22.20 37.60 -17.72
N GLY A 154 -23.41 37.31 -17.26
CA GLY A 154 -24.36 36.40 -17.95
C GLY A 154 -23.94 34.93 -18.08
N TYR A 155 -22.80 34.50 -17.50
CA TYR A 155 -22.30 33.12 -17.61
C TYR A 155 -22.65 32.25 -16.39
N GLY A 156 -22.99 30.99 -16.66
CA GLY A 156 -23.14 29.93 -15.66
C GLY A 156 -22.13 28.81 -15.86
N ILE A 157 -21.61 28.25 -14.76
CA ILE A 157 -20.73 27.08 -14.76
C ILE A 157 -21.60 25.85 -14.47
N GLN A 158 -21.73 24.96 -15.46
CA GLN A 158 -22.43 23.68 -15.29
C GLN A 158 -21.51 22.65 -14.64
N GLN A 159 -21.99 22.00 -13.58
CA GLN A 159 -21.22 21.08 -12.75
C GLN A 159 -21.99 19.79 -12.48
N TYR A 160 -21.34 18.64 -12.64
CA TYR A 160 -21.90 17.34 -12.25
C TYR A 160 -21.79 17.15 -10.72
N PRO A 161 -22.87 16.79 -10.03
CA PRO A 161 -22.80 16.44 -8.61
C PRO A 161 -22.14 15.07 -8.40
N HIS A 162 -21.23 14.94 -7.45
CA HIS A 162 -20.53 13.69 -7.09
C HIS A 162 -20.49 13.53 -5.56
N LYS A 163 -19.80 12.51 -5.02
CA LYS A 163 -19.86 12.22 -3.57
C LYS A 163 -19.34 13.39 -2.69
N TRP A 164 -18.24 14.04 -3.08
CA TRP A 164 -17.62 15.15 -2.33
C TRP A 164 -18.19 16.56 -2.60
N GLY A 165 -18.90 16.79 -3.71
CA GLY A 165 -19.25 18.15 -4.14
C GLY A 165 -19.84 18.19 -5.54
N ARG A 166 -19.48 19.21 -6.33
CA ARG A 166 -19.86 19.34 -7.74
C ARG A 166 -18.72 19.89 -8.59
N THR A 167 -18.44 19.24 -9.72
CA THR A 167 -17.29 19.56 -10.58
C THR A 167 -17.74 19.86 -12.00
N ALA A 168 -17.24 20.96 -12.57
CA ALA A 168 -17.33 21.22 -14.00
C ALA A 168 -16.14 20.54 -14.67
N LEU A 169 -16.41 19.54 -15.51
CA LEU A 169 -15.40 18.72 -16.13
C LEU A 169 -14.72 19.47 -17.30
N TYR A 170 -13.42 19.25 -17.43
CA TYR A 170 -12.57 19.74 -18.51
C TYR A 170 -11.98 18.56 -19.26
N ASN A 171 -11.98 18.62 -20.59
CA ASN A 171 -11.35 17.65 -21.47
C ASN A 171 -10.59 18.42 -22.55
N ASP A 172 -9.35 18.03 -22.81
CA ASP A 172 -8.50 18.54 -23.90
C ASP A 172 -7.99 17.42 -24.83
N ASP A 173 -8.49 16.19 -24.64
CA ASP A 173 -8.15 14.95 -25.35
C ASP A 173 -6.63 14.64 -25.46
N SER A 174 -5.81 15.29 -24.64
CA SER A 174 -4.34 15.26 -24.72
C SER A 174 -3.66 15.13 -23.35
N THR A 175 -3.97 16.01 -22.40
CA THR A 175 -3.41 16.00 -21.02
C THR A 175 -4.43 15.61 -19.96
N ILE A 176 -5.73 15.85 -20.21
CA ILE A 176 -6.85 15.46 -19.35
C ILE A 176 -7.95 14.90 -20.26
N GLN A 177 -8.20 13.59 -20.17
CA GLN A 177 -9.34 12.93 -20.82
C GLN A 177 -10.49 12.71 -19.83
N VAL A 178 -11.73 12.97 -20.25
CA VAL A 178 -12.94 12.70 -19.45
C VAL A 178 -13.88 11.79 -20.24
N ILE A 179 -13.96 10.53 -19.83
CA ILE A 179 -14.70 9.49 -20.54
C ILE A 179 -16.01 9.19 -19.78
N PRO A 180 -17.19 9.48 -20.35
CA PRO A 180 -18.46 9.16 -19.72
C PRO A 180 -18.77 7.66 -19.84
N VAL A 181 -18.79 6.95 -18.71
CA VAL A 181 -19.11 5.52 -18.66
C VAL A 181 -20.58 5.32 -18.31
N ALA A 182 -21.35 4.76 -19.24
CA ALA A 182 -22.76 4.42 -19.05
C ALA A 182 -22.92 3.09 -18.28
N GLN A 183 -22.69 3.12 -16.97
CA GLN A 183 -22.81 1.96 -16.08
C GLN A 183 -23.85 2.24 -14.99
N GLU A 184 -24.74 1.28 -14.71
CA GLU A 184 -25.68 1.40 -13.60
C GLU A 184 -24.92 1.30 -12.26
N ALA A 185 -25.22 2.22 -11.34
CA ALA A 185 -24.62 2.22 -10.02
C ALA A 185 -25.02 0.98 -9.20
N PRO A 186 -24.13 0.42 -8.37
CA PRO A 186 -24.46 -0.72 -7.53
C PRO A 186 -25.70 -0.48 -6.64
N ARG A 187 -25.86 0.73 -6.10
CA ARG A 187 -27.01 1.07 -5.22
C ARG A 187 -28.35 1.02 -5.94
N ASP A 188 -28.39 1.36 -7.22
CA ASP A 188 -29.60 1.33 -8.05
C ASP A 188 -29.94 -0.09 -8.51
N THR A 189 -28.90 -0.85 -8.90
CA THR A 189 -29.01 -2.31 -9.13
C THR A 189 -29.56 -3.02 -7.89
N PHE A 190 -29.05 -2.69 -6.69
CA PHE A 190 -29.56 -3.20 -5.43
C PHE A 190 -31.05 -2.88 -5.24
N ASN A 191 -31.43 -1.60 -5.38
CA ASN A 191 -32.82 -1.16 -5.19
C ASN A 191 -33.78 -1.89 -6.12
N LYS A 192 -33.41 -2.06 -7.39
CA LYS A 192 -34.17 -2.85 -8.38
C LYS A 192 -34.31 -4.31 -7.95
N ARG A 193 -33.20 -4.95 -7.54
CA ARG A 193 -33.19 -6.36 -7.12
C ARG A 193 -33.98 -6.61 -5.83
N LYS A 194 -33.89 -5.71 -4.83
CA LYS A 194 -34.67 -5.79 -3.59
C LYS A 194 -36.17 -5.69 -3.89
N LYS A 195 -36.59 -4.65 -4.63
CA LYS A 195 -37.99 -4.46 -5.06
C LYS A 195 -38.53 -5.66 -5.85
N ALA A 196 -37.70 -6.31 -6.68
CA ALA A 196 -38.07 -7.51 -7.42
C ALA A 196 -38.18 -8.78 -6.55
N ALA A 197 -37.49 -8.83 -5.40
CA ALA A 197 -37.60 -9.88 -4.39
C ALA A 197 -38.78 -9.66 -3.44
N ASP A 198 -39.10 -8.42 -3.09
CA ASP A 198 -40.22 -8.05 -2.21
C ASP A 198 -41.57 -8.59 -2.71
N GLY A 199 -41.77 -8.61 -4.04
CA GLY A 199 -42.97 -9.14 -4.71
C GLY A 199 -42.98 -10.65 -4.96
N LYS A 200 -42.21 -11.45 -4.22
CA LYS A 200 -42.13 -12.92 -4.36
C LYS A 200 -42.71 -13.67 -3.15
N SER A 201 -42.80 -14.99 -3.25
CA SER A 201 -43.19 -15.83 -2.11
C SER A 201 -42.19 -15.67 -0.96
N ALA A 202 -42.59 -16.02 0.27
CA ALA A 202 -41.71 -15.91 1.43
C ALA A 202 -40.39 -16.70 1.24
N ALA A 203 -40.47 -17.93 0.70
CA ALA A 203 -39.31 -18.76 0.41
C ALA A 203 -38.39 -18.15 -0.67
N ASP A 204 -38.96 -17.72 -1.80
CA ASP A 204 -38.20 -17.08 -2.88
C ASP A 204 -37.54 -15.77 -2.42
N ARG A 205 -38.23 -15.00 -1.57
CA ARG A 205 -37.70 -13.74 -1.03
C ARG A 205 -36.51 -13.98 -0.12
N ILE A 206 -36.56 -15.02 0.73
CA ILE A 206 -35.44 -15.40 1.62
C ILE A 206 -34.18 -15.73 0.81
N ASP A 207 -34.29 -16.56 -0.22
CA ASP A 207 -33.17 -16.93 -1.10
C ASP A 207 -32.60 -15.71 -1.85
N ARG A 208 -33.49 -14.90 -2.44
CA ARG A 208 -33.10 -13.67 -3.15
C ARG A 208 -32.46 -12.64 -2.23
N TYR A 209 -32.92 -12.51 -1.00
CA TYR A 209 -32.32 -11.64 0.01
C TYR A 209 -30.92 -12.10 0.39
N LEU A 210 -30.72 -13.39 0.64
CA LEU A 210 -29.39 -13.93 0.97
C LEU A 210 -28.40 -13.72 -0.18
N THR A 211 -28.82 -14.06 -1.40
CA THR A 211 -28.02 -13.84 -2.63
C THR A 211 -27.73 -12.35 -2.87
N LEU A 212 -28.70 -11.47 -2.59
CA LEU A 212 -28.54 -10.02 -2.75
C LEU A 212 -27.67 -9.40 -1.65
N ALA A 213 -27.64 -9.97 -0.44
CA ALA A 213 -26.76 -9.55 0.65
C ALA A 213 -25.29 -9.84 0.32
N GLU A 214 -24.98 -11.06 -0.15
CA GLU A 214 -23.64 -11.40 -0.63
C GLU A 214 -23.25 -10.53 -1.85
N TRP A 215 -24.17 -10.33 -2.80
CA TRP A 215 -23.92 -9.43 -3.93
C TRP A 215 -23.64 -7.99 -3.47
N ALA A 216 -24.40 -7.48 -2.50
CA ALA A 216 -24.21 -6.13 -1.94
C ALA A 216 -22.84 -5.96 -1.30
N LEU A 217 -22.37 -6.94 -0.52
CA LEU A 217 -21.03 -6.93 0.09
C LEU A 217 -19.92 -6.95 -0.98
N ASN A 218 -20.07 -7.81 -2.00
CA ASN A 218 -19.15 -7.89 -3.15
C ASN A 218 -19.11 -6.58 -3.98
N HIS A 219 -20.06 -5.66 -3.81
CA HIS A 219 -20.15 -4.36 -4.49
C HIS A 219 -20.04 -3.16 -3.53
N GLY A 220 -19.47 -3.39 -2.33
CA GLY A 220 -19.13 -2.32 -1.38
C GLY A 220 -20.33 -1.72 -0.64
N LEU A 221 -21.52 -2.29 -0.80
CA LEU A 221 -22.76 -1.84 -0.18
C LEU A 221 -22.97 -2.52 1.18
N LEU A 222 -22.00 -2.39 2.09
CA LEU A 222 -21.99 -3.04 3.41
C LEU A 222 -23.30 -2.79 4.18
N ALA A 223 -23.74 -1.53 4.28
CA ALA A 223 -24.97 -1.16 4.96
C ALA A 223 -26.23 -1.81 4.36
N GLN A 224 -26.24 -2.11 3.05
CA GLN A 224 -27.34 -2.81 2.38
C GLN A 224 -27.28 -4.32 2.59
N CYS A 225 -26.09 -4.90 2.75
CA CYS A 225 -25.92 -6.27 3.22
C CYS A 225 -26.50 -6.43 4.64
N GLU A 226 -26.14 -5.51 5.55
CA GLU A 226 -26.67 -5.46 6.91
C GLU A 226 -28.19 -5.22 6.98
N GLU A 227 -28.73 -4.36 6.10
CA GLU A 227 -30.17 -4.14 5.92
C GLU A 227 -30.91 -5.45 5.65
N LEU A 228 -30.48 -6.21 4.62
CA LEU A 228 -31.10 -7.48 4.25
C LEU A 228 -30.94 -8.56 5.33
N LEU A 229 -29.75 -8.69 5.92
CA LEU A 229 -29.53 -9.65 7.01
C LEU A 229 -30.38 -9.32 8.24
N THR A 230 -30.59 -8.03 8.54
CA THR A 230 -31.49 -7.58 9.63
C THR A 230 -32.98 -7.77 9.31
N GLU A 231 -33.37 -7.80 8.03
CA GLU A 231 -34.72 -8.24 7.64
C GLU A 231 -34.88 -9.77 7.75
N LEU A 232 -33.85 -10.55 7.40
CA LEU A 232 -33.84 -12.00 7.60
C LEU A 232 -33.86 -12.40 9.08
N GLU A 233 -33.16 -11.67 9.97
CA GLU A 233 -33.23 -11.83 11.44
C GLU A 233 -34.66 -11.80 12.00
N LYS A 234 -35.57 -11.06 11.34
CA LYS A 234 -36.97 -10.88 11.76
C LYS A 234 -37.93 -11.87 11.10
N THR A 235 -37.45 -12.68 10.17
CA THR A 235 -38.26 -13.60 9.38
C THR A 235 -38.40 -14.95 10.09
N LYS A 236 -39.64 -15.44 10.21
CA LYS A 236 -39.93 -16.78 10.77
C LYS A 236 -39.67 -17.86 9.73
N ASP A 237 -39.51 -19.10 10.20
CA ASP A 237 -39.49 -20.31 9.36
C ASP A 237 -38.39 -20.30 8.27
N LEU A 238 -37.21 -19.78 8.64
CA LEU A 238 -36.02 -19.78 7.78
C LEU A 238 -35.53 -21.21 7.47
N PRO A 239 -35.06 -21.49 6.23
CA PRO A 239 -34.30 -22.70 5.93
C PRO A 239 -33.08 -22.86 6.83
N ALA A 240 -32.71 -24.09 7.19
CA ALA A 240 -31.65 -24.37 8.17
C ALA A 240 -30.31 -23.68 7.87
N GLN A 241 -29.89 -23.64 6.60
CA GLN A 241 -28.69 -22.93 6.17
C GLN A 241 -28.80 -21.41 6.40
N THR A 242 -29.92 -20.80 6.01
CA THR A 242 -30.17 -19.37 6.24
C THR A 242 -30.26 -19.06 7.73
N GLN A 243 -30.86 -19.93 8.53
CA GLN A 243 -30.93 -19.79 9.99
C GLN A 243 -29.53 -19.80 10.62
N ALA A 244 -28.62 -20.66 10.14
CA ALA A 244 -27.23 -20.69 10.60
C ALA A 244 -26.48 -19.38 10.24
N ILE A 245 -26.67 -18.87 9.02
CA ILE A 245 -26.09 -17.60 8.54
C ILE A 245 -26.60 -16.42 9.37
N VAL A 246 -27.92 -16.33 9.56
CA VAL A 246 -28.58 -15.29 10.35
C VAL A 246 -28.09 -15.33 11.80
N LYS A 247 -28.01 -16.52 12.41
CA LYS A 247 -27.47 -16.69 13.77
C LYS A 247 -26.00 -16.24 13.85
N ALA A 248 -25.18 -16.58 12.86
CA ALA A 248 -23.78 -16.15 12.80
C ALA A 248 -23.67 -14.62 12.71
N TYR A 249 -24.49 -14.00 11.85
CA TYR A 249 -24.57 -12.54 11.71
C TYR A 249 -25.02 -11.86 13.00
N SER A 250 -26.10 -12.29 13.65
CA SER A 250 -26.54 -11.73 14.93
C SER A 250 -25.46 -11.83 16.02
N THR A 251 -24.71 -12.93 16.04
CA THR A 251 -23.61 -13.15 17.00
C THR A 251 -22.47 -12.15 16.76
N VAL A 252 -22.01 -12.05 15.51
CA VAL A 252 -20.97 -11.12 15.06
C VAL A 252 -21.36 -9.66 15.31
N LYS A 253 -22.58 -9.28 14.92
CA LYS A 253 -23.17 -7.94 15.09
C LYS A 253 -23.23 -7.52 16.56
N ALA A 254 -23.62 -8.43 17.45
CA ALA A 254 -23.65 -8.17 18.90
C ALA A 254 -22.25 -8.10 19.55
N ALA A 255 -21.23 -8.71 18.93
CA ALA A 255 -19.85 -8.59 19.36
C ALA A 255 -19.23 -7.26 18.89
N LEU A 256 -19.37 -6.92 17.60
CA LEU A 256 -18.89 -5.67 16.99
C LEU A 256 -19.60 -4.41 17.50
N ALA A 257 -20.76 -4.55 18.14
CA ALA A 257 -21.42 -3.44 18.83
C ALA A 257 -20.73 -3.04 20.16
N LYS A 258 -19.65 -3.73 20.56
CA LYS A 258 -18.90 -3.48 21.80
C LYS A 258 -17.45 -3.13 21.47
N PRO A 259 -16.92 -2.00 21.98
CA PRO A 259 -15.52 -1.64 21.73
C PRO A 259 -14.57 -2.66 22.35
N SER A 260 -13.45 -2.94 21.70
CA SER A 260 -12.34 -3.71 22.27
C SER A 260 -11.83 -3.00 23.54
N PRO A 261 -11.99 -3.55 24.76
CA PRO A 261 -11.63 -2.83 25.98
C PRO A 261 -10.12 -2.63 26.14
N GLY A 262 -9.32 -3.57 25.65
CA GLY A 262 -7.89 -3.68 25.86
C GLY A 262 -7.07 -2.49 25.34
N MET A 263 -5.89 -2.31 25.94
CA MET A 263 -5.02 -1.14 25.75
C MET A 263 -3.52 -1.49 25.80
N ASP A 264 -3.13 -2.75 25.99
CA ASP A 264 -1.74 -3.12 26.23
C ASP A 264 -0.88 -2.93 24.97
N ALA A 265 -1.42 -3.30 23.81
CA ALA A 265 -0.79 -3.00 22.51
C ALA A 265 -0.65 -1.48 22.29
N VAL A 266 -1.68 -0.71 22.66
CA VAL A 266 -1.71 0.76 22.52
C VAL A 266 -0.67 1.42 23.43
N ASN A 267 -0.59 1.01 24.70
CA ASN A 267 0.37 1.52 25.66
C ASN A 267 1.81 1.21 25.25
N THR A 268 2.06 0.01 24.73
CA THR A 268 3.36 -0.40 24.17
C THR A 268 3.78 0.50 23.01
N TRP A 269 2.87 0.75 22.06
CA TRP A 269 3.15 1.61 20.92
C TRP A 269 3.26 3.10 21.27
N LYS A 270 2.50 3.58 22.25
CA LYS A 270 2.62 4.94 22.78
C LYS A 270 4.00 5.21 23.39
N ALA A 271 4.63 4.21 24.02
CA ALA A 271 6.00 4.33 24.50
C ALA A 271 7.04 4.33 23.36
N LYS A 272 6.78 3.63 22.25
CA LYS A 272 7.63 3.62 21.06
C LYS A 272 7.52 4.90 20.20
N LEU A 273 6.39 5.62 20.29
CA LEU A 273 6.06 6.77 19.43
C LEU A 273 5.70 8.03 20.25
N PRO A 274 6.64 8.61 21.02
CA PRO A 274 6.36 9.75 21.90
C PRO A 274 5.90 11.02 21.16
N ASP A 275 6.31 11.20 19.90
CA ASP A 275 6.00 12.38 19.07
C ASP A 275 4.68 12.24 18.27
N TYR A 276 3.97 11.12 18.40
CA TYR A 276 2.73 10.86 17.68
C TYR A 276 1.51 11.13 18.56
N GLN A 277 0.47 11.73 17.98
CA GLN A 277 -0.84 11.84 18.61
C GLN A 277 -1.58 10.52 18.53
N LEU A 278 -2.30 10.18 19.59
CA LEU A 278 -3.17 9.00 19.67
C LEU A 278 -4.63 9.43 19.54
N THR A 279 -5.39 8.78 18.67
CA THR A 279 -6.85 8.89 18.58
C THR A 279 -7.47 7.49 18.46
N VAL A 280 -8.72 7.34 18.90
CA VAL A 280 -9.46 6.07 18.88
C VAL A 280 -10.59 6.18 17.85
N SER A 281 -10.95 5.07 17.21
CA SER A 281 -12.10 4.99 16.31
C SER A 281 -13.43 5.15 17.05
N ASN A 282 -14.48 5.55 16.32
CA ASN A 282 -15.79 5.82 16.94
C ASN A 282 -16.47 4.56 17.50
N GLU A 283 -16.19 3.39 16.93
CA GLU A 283 -16.66 2.09 17.41
C GLU A 283 -15.68 1.45 18.43
N GLY A 284 -14.47 2.02 18.56
CA GLY A 284 -13.54 1.73 19.65
C GLY A 284 -12.66 0.49 19.49
N HIS A 285 -12.66 -0.18 18.34
CA HIS A 285 -11.78 -1.33 18.07
C HIS A 285 -10.36 -0.93 17.66
N TYR A 286 -10.15 0.29 17.14
CA TYR A 286 -8.86 0.74 16.62
C TYR A 286 -8.27 1.93 17.38
N ALA A 287 -6.96 1.88 17.56
CA ALA A 287 -6.13 2.97 18.08
C ALA A 287 -5.16 3.43 16.98
N MET A 288 -5.29 4.69 16.53
CA MET A 288 -4.48 5.27 15.47
C MET A 288 -3.47 6.28 16.03
N PHE A 289 -2.19 6.05 15.71
CA PHE A 289 -1.10 6.98 15.95
C PHE A 289 -0.84 7.82 14.70
N TYR A 290 -0.72 9.15 14.82
CA TYR A 290 -0.48 10.04 13.67
C TYR A 290 0.45 11.22 13.97
N SER A 291 1.06 11.76 12.92
CA SER A 291 2.02 12.88 12.95
C SER A 291 1.91 13.69 11.65
N PRO A 292 2.19 15.01 11.61
CA PRO A 292 2.54 15.88 12.74
C PRO A 292 1.39 16.02 13.76
N PRO A 293 1.69 16.42 15.01
CA PRO A 293 0.71 16.51 16.07
C PRO A 293 -0.21 17.73 15.91
N GLU A 294 -1.30 17.58 15.16
CA GLU A 294 -2.41 18.54 15.17
C GLU A 294 -3.27 18.38 16.44
N ARG A 295 -3.82 19.48 16.98
CA ARG A 295 -4.65 19.46 18.21
C ARG A 295 -5.97 18.70 18.03
N THR A 296 -6.48 18.68 16.80
CA THR A 296 -7.69 17.95 16.40
C THR A 296 -7.28 16.99 15.28
N PRO A 297 -7.71 15.71 15.29
CA PRO A 297 -7.43 14.81 14.17
C PRO A 297 -7.94 15.41 12.85
N PRO A 298 -7.10 15.51 11.81
CA PRO A 298 -7.52 16.06 10.54
C PRO A 298 -8.56 15.14 9.84
N PRO A 299 -9.41 15.66 8.94
CA PRO A 299 -10.54 14.90 8.38
C PRO A 299 -10.16 13.57 7.70
N TRP A 300 -8.93 13.48 7.19
CA TRP A 300 -8.42 12.27 6.54
C TRP A 300 -8.01 11.18 7.56
N ILE A 301 -7.64 11.53 8.81
CA ILE A 301 -7.47 10.57 9.92
C ILE A 301 -8.83 10.00 10.32
N GLU A 302 -9.85 10.84 10.46
CA GLU A 302 -11.21 10.38 10.78
C GLU A 302 -11.75 9.44 9.68
N ARG A 303 -11.52 9.77 8.40
CA ARG A 303 -11.86 8.85 7.29
C ARG A 303 -11.07 7.55 7.35
N ARG A 304 -9.78 7.57 7.69
CA ARG A 304 -8.96 6.35 7.82
C ARG A 304 -9.46 5.44 8.95
N LYS A 305 -9.84 6.00 10.10
CA LYS A 305 -10.47 5.24 11.21
C LYS A 305 -11.81 4.64 10.81
N GLN A 306 -12.66 5.42 10.13
CA GLN A 306 -13.95 4.92 9.63
C GLN A 306 -13.75 3.75 8.65
N LEU A 307 -12.77 3.84 7.75
CA LEU A 307 -12.45 2.77 6.81
C LEU A 307 -11.98 1.47 7.51
N LEU A 308 -11.21 1.58 8.60
CA LEU A 308 -10.75 0.42 9.38
C LEU A 308 -11.93 -0.32 10.06
N GLU A 309 -12.89 0.42 10.59
CA GLU A 309 -14.12 -0.14 11.15
C GLU A 309 -15.04 -0.73 10.05
N GLU A 310 -15.18 -0.05 8.91
CA GLU A 310 -15.89 -0.54 7.72
C GLU A 310 -15.28 -1.86 7.21
N GLN A 311 -13.94 -1.96 7.14
CA GLN A 311 -13.22 -3.17 6.76
C GLN A 311 -13.45 -4.29 7.78
N MET A 312 -13.38 -3.98 9.08
CA MET A 312 -13.62 -4.94 10.16
C MET A 312 -15.02 -5.53 10.08
N ARG A 313 -16.06 -4.70 9.98
CA ARG A 313 -17.44 -5.17 9.80
C ARG A 313 -17.59 -6.03 8.55
N ALA A 314 -17.07 -5.58 7.40
CA ALA A 314 -17.14 -6.34 6.15
C ALA A 314 -16.48 -7.72 6.24
N PHE A 315 -15.30 -7.80 6.86
CA PHE A 315 -14.57 -9.04 7.10
C PHE A 315 -15.40 -10.05 7.90
N TYR A 316 -15.88 -9.68 9.10
CA TYR A 316 -16.67 -10.61 9.93
C TYR A 316 -18.03 -10.95 9.31
N ILE A 317 -18.70 -10.01 8.63
CA ILE A 317 -19.98 -10.25 7.96
C ILE A 317 -19.83 -11.22 6.79
N TRP A 318 -18.70 -11.19 6.06
CA TRP A 318 -18.41 -12.20 5.03
C TRP A 318 -18.37 -13.62 5.60
N PHE A 319 -17.69 -13.83 6.74
CA PHE A 319 -17.69 -15.12 7.42
C PHE A 319 -19.08 -15.52 7.93
N ALA A 320 -19.85 -14.56 8.45
CA ALA A 320 -21.23 -14.79 8.87
C ALA A 320 -22.15 -15.23 7.72
N LEU A 321 -21.99 -14.65 6.51
CA LEU A 321 -22.67 -15.07 5.28
C LEU A 321 -22.35 -16.53 4.88
N LYS A 322 -21.24 -17.10 5.38
CA LYS A 322 -20.87 -18.52 5.22
C LYS A 322 -21.19 -19.36 6.46
N GLY A 323 -21.99 -18.83 7.38
CA GLY A 323 -22.40 -19.50 8.63
C GLY A 323 -21.26 -19.67 9.64
N LYS A 324 -20.16 -18.92 9.51
CA LYS A 324 -18.99 -18.98 10.40
C LYS A 324 -19.00 -17.79 11.35
N VAL A 325 -18.60 -18.01 12.60
CA VAL A 325 -18.41 -16.97 13.61
C VAL A 325 -16.94 -16.97 13.98
N LEU A 326 -16.30 -15.81 13.84
CA LEU A 326 -14.93 -15.57 14.31
C LEU A 326 -14.98 -14.69 15.57
N PRO A 327 -14.03 -14.85 16.52
CA PRO A 327 -13.95 -13.99 17.68
C PRO A 327 -13.53 -12.57 17.29
N VAL A 328 -14.20 -11.57 17.88
CA VAL A 328 -13.82 -10.15 17.76
C VAL A 328 -12.70 -9.86 18.78
N PRO A 329 -11.64 -9.12 18.42
CA PRO A 329 -10.50 -8.88 19.31
C PRO A 329 -10.87 -8.07 20.56
N GLU A 330 -10.38 -8.51 21.72
CA GLU A 330 -10.54 -7.81 22.99
C GLU A 330 -9.53 -6.66 23.16
N GLU A 331 -8.33 -6.79 22.57
CA GLU A 331 -7.33 -5.71 22.47
C GLU A 331 -7.62 -4.79 21.29
N LYS A 332 -7.41 -3.48 21.47
CA LYS A 332 -7.49 -2.53 20.35
C LYS A 332 -6.41 -2.78 19.32
N LEU A 333 -6.81 -2.82 18.06
CA LEU A 333 -5.91 -2.95 16.93
C LEU A 333 -5.17 -1.62 16.72
N VAL A 334 -3.84 -1.72 16.69
CA VAL A 334 -2.99 -0.54 16.53
C VAL A 334 -2.76 -0.27 15.04
N ALA A 335 -2.96 0.98 14.66
CA ALA A 335 -2.62 1.51 13.36
C ALA A 335 -1.67 2.71 13.52
N ILE A 336 -0.73 2.87 12.59
CA ILE A 336 0.20 4.00 12.54
C ILE A 336 0.08 4.69 11.19
N GLN A 337 0.04 6.00 11.21
CA GLN A 337 0.01 6.85 10.04
C GLN A 337 1.33 7.62 9.89
N VAL A 338 2.03 7.39 8.78
CA VAL A 338 3.32 8.02 8.47
C VAL A 338 3.14 9.10 7.41
N HIS A 339 3.56 10.32 7.76
CA HIS A 339 3.28 11.53 6.98
C HIS A 339 4.03 11.63 5.65
N ASP A 340 5.27 11.13 5.61
CA ASP A 340 6.15 11.24 4.46
C ASP A 340 6.57 9.87 3.90
N ALA A 341 6.76 9.83 2.57
CA ALA A 341 7.07 8.61 1.85
C ALA A 341 8.49 8.09 2.12
N PHE A 342 9.42 8.91 2.62
CA PHE A 342 10.79 8.49 2.91
C PHE A 342 10.84 7.71 4.23
N THR A 343 10.29 8.27 5.31
CA THR A 343 10.13 7.60 6.61
C THR A 343 9.33 6.32 6.47
N PHE A 344 8.23 6.33 5.68
CA PHE A 344 7.45 5.12 5.42
C PHE A 344 8.30 4.02 4.76
N LYS A 345 9.09 4.37 3.74
CA LYS A 345 10.00 3.41 3.06
C LYS A 345 11.09 2.89 4.00
N ALA A 346 11.68 3.74 4.84
CA ALA A 346 12.70 3.36 5.80
C ALA A 346 12.17 2.45 6.92
N GLN A 347 11.01 2.78 7.49
CA GLN A 347 10.33 1.91 8.47
C GLN A 347 9.98 0.55 7.86
N ARG A 348 9.42 0.53 6.64
CA ARG A 348 9.08 -0.73 5.96
C ARG A 348 10.31 -1.60 5.70
N ALA A 349 11.40 -1.03 5.20
CA ALA A 349 12.65 -1.78 4.97
C ALA A 349 13.24 -2.42 6.25
N THR A 350 12.82 -1.95 7.42
CA THR A 350 13.20 -2.48 8.74
C THR A 350 12.20 -3.52 9.26
N LEU A 351 10.94 -3.51 8.80
CA LEU A 351 9.82 -4.25 9.38
C LEU A 351 9.19 -5.32 8.45
N GLU A 352 9.38 -5.23 7.13
CA GLU A 352 8.78 -6.15 6.16
C GLU A 352 9.67 -6.38 4.92
N THR A 353 9.75 -7.64 4.47
CA THR A 353 10.54 -8.08 3.29
C THR A 353 9.74 -8.16 1.98
N ALA A 354 8.40 -8.11 2.02
CA ALA A 354 7.50 -8.25 0.87
C ALA A 354 7.46 -6.99 -0.02
N GLN A 355 7.13 -7.14 -1.31
CA GLN A 355 7.03 -6.01 -2.26
C GLN A 355 5.67 -5.30 -2.19
N TYR A 356 5.64 -3.99 -2.48
CA TYR A 356 4.44 -3.12 -2.35
C TYR A 356 3.19 -3.71 -3.01
N VAL A 357 2.13 -3.95 -2.22
CA VAL A 357 0.77 -4.18 -2.73
C VAL A 357 -0.03 -2.88 -2.64
N SER A 358 0.03 -2.23 -1.49
CA SER A 358 -0.76 -1.05 -1.15
C SER A 358 0.11 0.13 -0.67
N ASP A 359 -0.52 1.24 -0.32
CA ASP A 359 0.13 2.38 0.35
C ASP A 359 0.21 2.18 1.89
N GLY A 360 0.48 0.94 2.29
CA GLY A 360 0.61 0.48 3.66
C GLY A 360 1.48 -0.78 3.75
N PHE A 361 1.70 -1.25 4.98
CA PHE A 361 2.18 -2.60 5.28
C PHE A 361 1.63 -3.06 6.63
N TYR A 362 1.53 -4.36 6.82
CA TYR A 362 1.27 -4.97 8.12
C TYR A 362 2.56 -5.60 8.66
N ALA A 363 2.90 -5.33 9.92
CA ALA A 363 4.04 -5.94 10.61
C ALA A 363 3.53 -7.02 11.59
N PRO A 364 3.62 -8.33 11.26
CA PRO A 364 2.97 -9.39 12.03
C PRO A 364 3.47 -9.52 13.48
N ARG A 365 4.79 -9.41 13.67
CA ARG A 365 5.44 -9.56 15.00
C ARG A 365 4.96 -8.54 16.02
N ASP A 366 4.74 -7.29 15.60
CA ASP A 366 4.23 -6.21 16.47
C ASP A 366 2.71 -5.99 16.35
N ASN A 367 2.01 -6.80 15.53
CA ASN A 367 0.58 -6.72 15.21
C ASN A 367 0.08 -5.31 14.86
N VAL A 368 0.84 -4.57 14.03
CA VAL A 368 0.52 -3.19 13.66
C VAL A 368 0.33 -3.03 12.15
N ALA A 369 -0.69 -2.28 11.76
CA ALA A 369 -0.87 -1.81 10.39
C ALA A 369 -0.28 -0.39 10.25
N VAL A 370 0.60 -0.19 9.28
CA VAL A 370 1.28 1.09 9.03
C VAL A 370 0.86 1.62 7.67
N PHE A 371 0.49 2.89 7.62
CA PHE A 371 -0.12 3.52 6.44
C PHE A 371 0.65 4.77 6.03
N SER A 372 0.83 4.95 4.72
CA SER A 372 1.29 6.23 4.17
C SER A 372 0.13 7.22 4.08
N THR A 373 0.41 8.51 4.32
CA THR A 373 -0.53 9.61 4.05
C THR A 373 -0.65 9.90 2.55
N GLN A 374 0.25 9.35 1.74
CA GLN A 374 0.35 9.63 0.30
C GLN A 374 0.30 8.34 -0.49
N ARG A 375 -0.38 8.39 -1.64
CA ARG A 375 -0.30 7.34 -2.66
C ARG A 375 1.13 7.26 -3.22
N LEU A 376 1.73 6.07 -3.28
CA LEU A 376 3.19 5.89 -3.47
C LEU A 376 3.64 5.51 -4.88
N ASP A 377 2.72 5.20 -5.80
CA ASP A 377 3.05 4.88 -7.20
C ASP A 377 3.61 6.09 -7.96
N GLU A 378 4.51 5.80 -8.90
CA GLU A 378 5.32 6.81 -9.59
C GLU A 378 4.47 7.78 -10.42
N ALA A 379 3.44 7.28 -11.11
CA ALA A 379 2.49 8.12 -11.85
C ALA A 379 1.84 9.19 -10.95
N TYR A 380 1.31 8.79 -9.78
CA TYR A 380 0.75 9.74 -8.82
C TYR A 380 1.80 10.69 -8.25
N GLN A 381 2.99 10.19 -7.90
CA GLN A 381 4.08 11.02 -7.38
C GLN A 381 4.62 12.02 -8.43
N MET A 382 4.54 11.70 -9.73
CA MET A 382 4.81 12.65 -10.81
C MET A 382 3.68 13.67 -10.96
N PHE A 383 2.44 13.20 -11.09
CA PHE A 383 1.23 14.04 -11.16
C PHE A 383 1.20 15.07 -10.03
N ARG A 384 1.37 14.64 -8.78
CA ARG A 384 1.36 15.50 -7.60
C ARG A 384 2.51 16.52 -7.57
N ARG A 385 3.70 16.16 -8.05
CA ARG A 385 4.83 17.11 -8.19
C ARG A 385 4.50 18.23 -9.19
N ILE A 386 3.79 17.90 -10.26
CA ILE A 386 3.35 18.87 -11.27
C ILE A 386 2.21 19.75 -10.72
N THR A 387 1.18 19.16 -10.13
CA THR A 387 -0.03 19.88 -9.68
C THR A 387 0.17 20.71 -8.42
N ASN A 388 1.08 20.33 -7.52
CA ASN A 388 1.35 21.03 -6.25
C ASN A 388 1.66 22.54 -6.42
N ASN A 389 2.20 22.96 -7.57
CA ASN A 389 2.43 24.39 -7.82
C ASN A 389 1.13 25.17 -7.99
N HIS A 390 0.08 24.58 -8.55
CA HIS A 390 -1.23 25.23 -8.70
C HIS A 390 -1.93 25.45 -7.35
N TRP A 391 -1.66 24.62 -6.34
CA TRP A 391 -2.25 24.73 -5.00
C TRP A 391 -1.76 25.95 -4.19
N LYS A 392 -0.79 26.73 -4.72
CA LYS A 392 -0.42 28.05 -4.20
C LYS A 392 -1.47 29.12 -4.53
N ASP A 393 -2.09 29.01 -5.71
CA ASP A 393 -3.05 29.97 -6.24
C ASP A 393 -4.51 29.54 -6.06
N TRP A 394 -4.74 28.27 -5.73
CA TRP A 394 -6.05 27.62 -5.71
C TRP A 394 -6.28 26.80 -4.45
N ASN A 395 -7.40 27.02 -3.77
CA ASN A 395 -7.85 26.13 -2.69
C ASN A 395 -8.48 24.86 -3.29
N ARG A 396 -7.78 23.74 -3.12
CA ARG A 396 -8.19 22.42 -3.62
C ARG A 396 -9.52 21.93 -3.04
N ASP A 397 -9.76 22.12 -1.75
CA ASP A 397 -10.99 21.61 -1.10
C ASP A 397 -12.21 22.45 -1.53
N GLU A 398 -12.06 23.77 -1.71
CA GLU A 398 -13.10 24.62 -2.32
C GLU A 398 -13.41 24.21 -3.77
N LEU A 399 -12.39 23.83 -4.55
CA LEU A 399 -12.57 23.33 -5.91
C LEU A 399 -13.31 21.99 -5.94
N VAL A 400 -13.01 21.05 -5.04
CA VAL A 400 -13.70 19.75 -4.93
C VAL A 400 -15.14 19.92 -4.44
N GLU A 401 -15.38 20.79 -3.46
CA GLU A 401 -16.74 21.11 -3.02
C GLU A 401 -17.53 21.77 -4.15
N GLY A 402 -16.91 22.74 -4.85
CA GLY A 402 -17.44 23.40 -6.03
C GLY A 402 -18.73 24.18 -5.81
N LYS A 403 -19.12 24.45 -4.55
CA LYS A 403 -20.39 25.11 -4.23
C LYS A 403 -20.41 26.60 -4.56
N LYS A 404 -19.25 27.26 -4.55
CA LYS A 404 -19.09 28.70 -4.83
C LYS A 404 -17.77 28.94 -5.57
N VAL A 405 -17.62 30.15 -6.14
CA VAL A 405 -16.38 30.60 -6.78
C VAL A 405 -15.80 31.76 -5.96
N THR A 406 -14.92 31.43 -5.01
CA THR A 406 -14.32 32.42 -4.11
C THR A 406 -13.43 33.38 -4.88
N GLY A 407 -13.52 34.68 -4.57
CA GLY A 407 -12.68 35.71 -5.18
C GLY A 407 -12.85 35.89 -6.69
N VAL A 408 -13.98 35.48 -7.29
CA VAL A 408 -14.20 35.44 -8.75
C VAL A 408 -13.80 36.72 -9.50
N MET A 409 -14.10 37.91 -8.96
CA MET A 409 -13.71 39.19 -9.57
C MET A 409 -12.19 39.41 -9.60
N SER A 410 -11.47 38.92 -8.59
CA SER A 410 -10.01 38.98 -8.53
C SER A 410 -9.40 37.99 -9.52
N LYS A 411 -9.93 36.77 -9.57
CA LYS A 411 -9.52 35.75 -10.55
C LYS A 411 -9.74 36.22 -11.99
N ILE A 412 -10.92 36.74 -12.35
CA ILE A 412 -11.18 37.26 -13.70
C ILE A 412 -10.17 38.36 -14.11
N LYS A 413 -9.77 39.23 -13.19
CA LYS A 413 -8.70 40.23 -13.44
C LYS A 413 -7.34 39.59 -13.76
N GLN A 414 -6.98 38.48 -13.10
CA GLN A 414 -5.76 37.73 -13.38
C GLN A 414 -5.76 37.11 -14.80
N TYR A 415 -6.93 36.78 -15.35
CA TYR A 415 -7.11 36.33 -16.73
C TYR A 415 -7.46 37.48 -17.69
N ASN A 416 -6.76 38.62 -17.57
CA ASN A 416 -6.91 39.80 -18.45
C ASN A 416 -8.34 40.37 -18.56
N ASN A 417 -9.18 40.17 -17.54
CA ASN A 417 -10.61 40.46 -17.53
C ASN A 417 -11.46 39.62 -18.51
N ASP A 418 -10.97 38.48 -18.99
CA ASP A 418 -11.76 37.52 -19.78
C ASP A 418 -12.43 36.46 -18.87
N PRO A 419 -13.77 36.48 -18.72
CA PRO A 419 -14.49 35.46 -17.97
C PRO A 419 -14.39 34.06 -18.61
N LYS A 420 -14.20 33.95 -19.94
CA LYS A 420 -14.15 32.66 -20.64
C LYS A 420 -12.83 31.93 -20.35
N ALA A 421 -11.69 32.61 -20.47
CA ALA A 421 -10.39 32.08 -20.05
C ALA A 421 -10.41 31.66 -18.57
N PHE A 422 -10.96 32.50 -17.68
CA PHE A 422 -11.14 32.13 -16.27
C PHE A 422 -12.00 30.87 -16.08
N ILE A 423 -13.16 30.77 -16.76
CA ILE A 423 -14.05 29.60 -16.66
C ILE A 423 -13.34 28.34 -17.17
N ALA A 424 -12.57 28.42 -18.25
CA ALA A 424 -11.83 27.27 -18.78
C ALA A 424 -10.81 26.74 -17.75
N GLU A 425 -9.99 27.63 -17.17
CA GLU A 425 -9.01 27.23 -16.15
C GLU A 425 -9.68 26.77 -14.84
N TYR A 426 -10.81 27.37 -14.44
CA TYR A 426 -11.60 26.90 -13.30
C TYR A 426 -12.07 25.46 -13.50
N ARG A 427 -12.56 25.09 -14.69
CA ARG A 427 -12.96 23.70 -15.03
C ARG A 427 -11.76 22.75 -14.97
N ARG A 428 -10.63 23.16 -15.56
CA ARG A 428 -9.37 22.38 -15.51
C ARG A 428 -8.95 22.11 -14.07
N MET A 429 -8.93 23.15 -13.23
CA MET A 429 -8.53 23.04 -11.84
C MET A 429 -9.53 22.27 -10.97
N GLN A 430 -10.86 22.39 -11.18
CA GLN A 430 -11.83 21.51 -10.53
C GLN A 430 -11.62 20.03 -10.92
N THR A 431 -11.33 19.77 -12.20
CA THR A 431 -11.12 18.39 -12.70
C THR A 431 -9.86 17.77 -12.09
N ILE A 432 -8.75 18.53 -12.03
CA ILE A 432 -7.50 18.09 -11.37
C ILE A 432 -7.72 17.84 -9.87
N ALA A 433 -8.43 18.75 -9.18
CA ALA A 433 -8.70 18.62 -7.74
C ALA A 433 -9.58 17.40 -7.44
N LEU A 434 -10.60 17.14 -8.27
CA LEU A 434 -11.45 15.95 -8.17
C LEU A 434 -10.66 14.66 -8.44
N LEU A 435 -9.80 14.65 -9.46
CA LEU A 435 -8.95 13.51 -9.80
C LEU A 435 -8.00 13.16 -8.65
N GLU A 436 -7.27 14.14 -8.12
CA GLU A 436 -6.40 13.94 -6.95
C GLU A 436 -7.21 13.44 -5.74
N LYS A 437 -8.42 13.96 -5.52
CA LYS A 437 -9.27 13.54 -4.38
C LYS A 437 -9.76 12.10 -4.52
N ALA A 438 -10.03 11.66 -5.75
CA ALA A 438 -10.42 10.29 -6.03
C ALA A 438 -9.25 9.32 -5.85
N LEU A 439 -8.05 9.69 -6.32
CA LEU A 439 -6.83 8.89 -6.16
C LEU A 439 -6.40 8.75 -4.69
N GLU A 440 -6.59 9.80 -3.87
CA GLU A 440 -6.40 9.74 -2.40
C GLU A 440 -7.35 8.75 -1.72
N GLU A 441 -8.65 8.81 -2.05
CA GLU A 441 -9.66 7.91 -1.46
C GLU A 441 -9.47 6.46 -1.92
N GLU A 442 -9.10 6.24 -3.19
CA GLU A 442 -8.76 4.93 -3.73
C GLU A 442 -7.53 4.33 -3.01
N ALA A 443 -6.48 5.12 -2.80
CA ALA A 443 -5.29 4.70 -2.04
C ALA A 443 -5.61 4.38 -0.57
N ASN A 444 -6.45 5.19 0.09
CA ASN A 444 -6.93 4.91 1.45
C ASN A 444 -7.70 3.58 1.52
N LEU A 445 -8.62 3.35 0.56
CA LEU A 445 -9.41 2.12 0.45
C LEU A 445 -8.51 0.89 0.23
N ALA A 446 -7.57 0.94 -0.73
CA ALA A 446 -6.67 -0.17 -1.03
C ALA A 446 -5.76 -0.52 0.16
N ALA A 447 -5.14 0.48 0.78
CA ALA A 447 -4.27 0.26 1.93
C ALA A 447 -5.01 -0.32 3.13
N VAL A 448 -6.17 0.24 3.49
CA VAL A 448 -6.96 -0.28 4.62
C VAL A 448 -7.51 -1.67 4.33
N SER A 449 -8.02 -1.92 3.12
CA SER A 449 -8.62 -3.21 2.80
C SER A 449 -7.60 -4.35 2.68
N HIS A 450 -6.39 -4.09 2.16
CA HIS A 450 -5.34 -5.10 2.11
C HIS A 450 -4.68 -5.33 3.49
N GLU A 451 -4.07 -4.29 4.09
CA GLU A 451 -3.31 -4.47 5.35
C GLU A 451 -4.19 -4.66 6.57
N GLY A 452 -5.37 -4.02 6.60
CA GLY A 452 -6.36 -4.23 7.65
C GLY A 452 -6.87 -5.67 7.66
N THR A 453 -7.01 -6.31 6.49
CA THR A 453 -7.33 -7.74 6.41
C THR A 453 -6.22 -8.61 6.98
N ARG A 454 -4.94 -8.32 6.70
CA ARG A 454 -3.80 -9.05 7.29
C ARG A 454 -3.78 -8.94 8.81
N GLN A 455 -4.06 -7.75 9.35
CA GLN A 455 -4.21 -7.55 10.79
C GLN A 455 -5.42 -8.32 11.35
N LEU A 456 -6.55 -8.32 10.65
CA LEU A 456 -7.78 -9.02 11.06
C LEU A 456 -7.64 -10.56 11.01
N MET A 457 -6.86 -11.12 10.08
CA MET A 457 -6.56 -12.56 10.06
C MET A 457 -5.94 -13.02 11.38
N ILE A 458 -4.97 -12.27 11.88
CA ILE A 458 -4.31 -12.52 13.18
C ILE A 458 -5.26 -12.21 14.34
N ALA A 459 -5.91 -11.04 14.32
CA ALA A 459 -6.75 -10.57 15.42
C ALA A 459 -8.02 -11.40 15.65
N SER A 460 -8.55 -12.02 14.60
CA SER A 460 -9.69 -12.94 14.66
C SER A 460 -9.28 -14.40 14.96
N GLY A 461 -7.99 -14.67 15.18
CA GLY A 461 -7.50 -16.01 15.47
C GLY A 461 -7.65 -17.02 14.32
N LEU A 462 -7.79 -16.57 13.07
CA LEU A 462 -7.73 -17.47 11.90
C LEU A 462 -6.34 -18.11 11.79
N VAL A 463 -5.30 -17.34 12.12
CA VAL A 463 -3.89 -17.70 12.06
C VAL A 463 -3.14 -17.14 13.27
N ASP A 464 -2.21 -17.90 13.83
CA ASP A 464 -1.36 -17.45 14.94
C ASP A 464 -0.30 -16.42 14.46
N ARG A 465 0.03 -15.44 15.30
CA ARG A 465 0.98 -14.34 14.98
C ARG A 465 2.46 -14.74 15.04
N ASN A 466 2.78 -15.88 15.64
CA ASN A 466 4.13 -16.32 15.93
C ASN A 466 4.67 -17.31 14.88
N VAL A 467 3.89 -17.64 13.84
CA VAL A 467 4.29 -18.51 12.73
C VAL A 467 4.61 -17.69 11.47
N GLN A 468 5.60 -18.13 10.69
CA GLN A 468 5.88 -17.55 9.38
C GLN A 468 4.90 -18.13 8.35
N LEU A 469 3.83 -17.38 8.07
CA LEU A 469 2.82 -17.78 7.09
C LEU A 469 3.38 -17.70 5.65
N PRO A 470 3.03 -18.64 4.76
CA PRO A 470 3.32 -18.54 3.32
C PRO A 470 2.87 -17.20 2.72
N GLU A 471 3.61 -16.67 1.73
CA GLU A 471 3.25 -15.41 1.07
C GLU A 471 1.93 -15.53 0.30
N TRP A 472 1.69 -16.66 -0.37
CA TRP A 472 0.47 -16.88 -1.15
C TRP A 472 -0.80 -16.84 -0.30
N ILE A 473 -0.77 -17.36 0.94
CA ILE A 473 -1.94 -17.37 1.82
C ILE A 473 -2.15 -16.01 2.50
N GLN A 474 -1.07 -15.32 2.89
CA GLN A 474 -1.15 -13.94 3.38
C GLN A 474 -1.72 -13.01 2.32
N PHE A 475 -1.11 -13.00 1.13
CA PHE A 475 -1.54 -12.18 0.02
C PHE A 475 -2.93 -12.59 -0.48
N GLY A 476 -3.20 -13.88 -0.59
CA GLY A 476 -4.45 -14.42 -1.11
C GLY A 476 -5.66 -14.06 -0.24
N PHE A 477 -5.53 -14.13 1.09
CA PHE A 477 -6.59 -13.64 1.98
C PHE A 477 -6.72 -12.12 1.97
N ALA A 478 -5.60 -11.39 1.98
CA ALA A 478 -5.65 -9.93 1.94
C ALA A 478 -6.33 -9.42 0.66
N SER A 479 -5.95 -9.97 -0.50
CA SER A 479 -6.54 -9.66 -1.82
C SER A 479 -7.96 -10.17 -2.03
N LEU A 480 -8.45 -11.11 -1.21
CA LEU A 480 -9.87 -11.53 -1.21
C LEU A 480 -10.79 -10.42 -0.71
N PHE A 481 -10.32 -9.62 0.25
CA PHE A 481 -11.07 -8.52 0.86
C PHE A 481 -10.61 -7.13 0.38
N GLU A 482 -9.64 -7.07 -0.53
CA GLU A 482 -9.06 -5.84 -1.06
C GLU A 482 -10.01 -5.15 -2.04
N THR A 483 -10.15 -3.82 -1.90
CA THR A 483 -10.55 -2.93 -2.98
C THR A 483 -9.26 -2.40 -3.64
N PRO A 484 -8.78 -3.00 -4.74
CA PRO A 484 -7.46 -2.68 -5.27
C PRO A 484 -7.46 -1.32 -5.97
N LYS A 485 -6.36 -0.57 -5.86
CA LYS A 485 -6.18 0.72 -6.55
C LYS A 485 -5.64 0.51 -7.97
N GLY A 486 -6.27 1.15 -8.96
CA GLY A 486 -5.82 1.07 -10.35
C GLY A 486 -4.77 2.14 -10.72
N PRO A 487 -4.31 2.18 -11.99
CA PRO A 487 -4.63 1.23 -13.05
C PRO A 487 -3.95 -0.13 -12.83
N PHE A 488 -4.61 -1.20 -13.27
CA PHE A 488 -4.09 -2.57 -13.26
C PHE A 488 -3.37 -2.89 -14.58
N VAL A 489 -2.40 -3.81 -14.55
CA VAL A 489 -1.75 -4.32 -15.76
C VAL A 489 -2.80 -5.10 -16.59
N GLY A 490 -2.95 -4.73 -17.86
CA GLY A 490 -4.16 -5.07 -18.61
C GLY A 490 -3.99 -5.34 -20.10
N LEU A 491 -5.02 -5.01 -20.87
CA LEU A 491 -4.96 -4.96 -22.34
C LEU A 491 -4.44 -3.59 -22.79
N GLU A 492 -3.51 -3.60 -23.74
CA GLU A 492 -3.06 -2.38 -24.42
C GLU A 492 -4.27 -1.64 -25.04
N GLY A 493 -4.31 -0.31 -24.94
CA GLY A 493 -5.48 0.47 -25.31
C GLY A 493 -6.55 0.63 -24.23
N THR A 494 -6.49 -0.03 -23.05
CA THR A 494 -7.60 -0.03 -22.08
C THR A 494 -7.29 0.54 -20.69
N ALA A 495 -8.26 1.24 -20.11
CA ALA A 495 -8.30 1.55 -18.68
C ALA A 495 -8.79 0.33 -17.91
N GLN A 496 -7.97 -0.17 -16.99
CA GLN A 496 -8.37 -1.21 -16.04
C GLN A 496 -8.30 -0.64 -14.63
N VAL A 497 -9.45 -0.22 -14.12
CA VAL A 497 -9.63 0.43 -12.81
C VAL A 497 -10.88 -0.13 -12.15
N ALA A 498 -10.96 -0.08 -10.82
CA ALA A 498 -12.15 -0.50 -10.09
C ALA A 498 -13.25 0.55 -10.23
N TYR A 499 -14.44 0.16 -10.70
CA TYR A 499 -15.60 1.07 -10.74
C TYR A 499 -16.24 1.27 -9.36
N TRP A 500 -16.11 0.27 -8.48
CA TRP A 500 -16.63 0.27 -7.11
C TRP A 500 -15.75 -0.58 -6.18
N SER A 501 -15.79 -0.24 -4.89
CA SER A 501 -15.23 -1.06 -3.82
C SER A 501 -16.00 -2.36 -3.63
N GLY A 502 -15.38 -3.37 -3.04
CA GLY A 502 -16.01 -4.66 -2.76
C GLY A 502 -15.17 -5.50 -1.80
N PHE A 503 -15.81 -6.50 -1.20
CA PHE A 503 -15.18 -7.41 -0.23
C PHE A 503 -15.59 -8.85 -0.51
N GLY A 504 -14.65 -9.77 -0.67
CA GLY A 504 -14.93 -11.20 -0.80
C GLY A 504 -15.42 -11.67 -2.18
N GLY A 505 -15.38 -10.79 -3.18
CA GLY A 505 -15.84 -11.05 -4.55
C GLY A 505 -14.72 -11.27 -5.57
N PRO A 506 -15.06 -11.42 -6.86
CA PRO A 506 -14.10 -11.40 -7.96
C PRO A 506 -13.22 -10.14 -7.96
N SER A 507 -11.90 -10.29 -7.97
CA SER A 507 -10.97 -9.14 -7.92
C SER A 507 -10.89 -8.42 -9.27
N TRP A 508 -10.98 -7.09 -9.21
CA TRP A 508 -10.77 -6.19 -10.35
C TRP A 508 -9.39 -6.32 -10.99
N ALA A 509 -8.35 -6.51 -10.17
CA ALA A 509 -6.96 -6.57 -10.60
C ALA A 509 -6.56 -7.98 -11.05
N TYR A 510 -6.92 -8.99 -10.28
CA TYR A 510 -6.31 -10.31 -10.39
C TYR A 510 -7.07 -11.27 -11.33
N LEU A 511 -8.40 -11.16 -11.45
CA LEU A 511 -9.18 -12.08 -12.30
C LEU A 511 -8.89 -11.90 -13.79
N ARG A 512 -8.80 -10.65 -14.27
CA ARG A 512 -8.52 -10.35 -15.70
C ARG A 512 -7.15 -10.91 -16.10
N GLN A 513 -6.13 -10.64 -15.27
CA GLN A 513 -4.77 -11.07 -15.54
C GLN A 513 -4.61 -12.60 -15.42
N PHE A 514 -5.29 -13.24 -14.46
CA PHE A 514 -5.37 -14.72 -14.40
C PHE A 514 -5.94 -15.31 -15.69
N LYS A 515 -7.08 -14.79 -16.18
CA LYS A 515 -7.71 -15.25 -17.43
C LYS A 515 -6.81 -15.03 -18.66
N LYS A 516 -6.14 -13.87 -18.73
CA LYS A 516 -5.17 -13.53 -19.79
C LYS A 516 -4.04 -14.55 -19.87
N TRP A 517 -3.49 -14.99 -18.73
CA TRP A 517 -2.39 -15.96 -18.70
C TRP A 517 -2.82 -17.41 -18.83
N ALA A 518 -3.95 -17.79 -18.24
CA ALA A 518 -4.52 -19.13 -18.35
C ALA A 518 -4.92 -19.49 -19.79
N THR A 519 -5.24 -18.49 -20.63
CA THR A 519 -5.59 -18.68 -22.04
C THR A 519 -4.47 -18.27 -23.02
N SER A 520 -3.33 -17.76 -22.55
CA SER A 520 -2.24 -17.31 -23.43
C SER A 520 -1.52 -18.47 -24.14
N GLY A 521 -1.22 -18.27 -25.42
CA GLY A 521 -0.32 -19.12 -26.19
C GLY A 521 1.17 -18.73 -26.07
N ASP A 522 1.49 -17.53 -25.56
CA ASP A 522 2.86 -17.02 -25.46
C ASP A 522 3.60 -17.68 -24.28
N PRO A 523 4.70 -18.43 -24.51
CA PRO A 523 5.45 -19.12 -23.46
C PRO A 523 6.11 -18.20 -22.42
N LEU A 524 6.20 -16.89 -22.66
CA LEU A 524 6.69 -15.93 -21.66
C LEU A 524 5.65 -15.68 -20.55
N VAL A 525 4.38 -15.55 -20.93
CA VAL A 525 3.30 -15.13 -20.04
C VAL A 525 2.29 -16.23 -19.70
N LYS A 526 2.27 -17.34 -20.45
CA LYS A 526 1.44 -18.52 -20.16
C LYS A 526 1.74 -19.09 -18.76
N PHE A 527 0.71 -19.60 -18.10
CA PHE A 527 0.86 -20.36 -16.85
C PHE A 527 1.50 -21.74 -17.09
N ASP A 528 2.09 -22.29 -16.02
CA ASP A 528 2.50 -23.70 -15.98
C ASP A 528 1.25 -24.62 -16.06
N ALA A 529 1.44 -25.93 -16.23
CA ALA A 529 0.30 -26.86 -16.19
C ALA A 529 -0.42 -26.77 -14.83
N PRO A 530 -1.76 -26.96 -14.74
CA PRO A 530 -2.50 -26.64 -13.51
C PRO A 530 -1.94 -27.24 -12.21
N ALA A 531 -1.50 -28.50 -12.22
CA ALA A 531 -0.87 -29.14 -11.05
C ALA A 531 0.47 -28.48 -10.66
N ASP A 532 1.30 -28.13 -11.64
CA ASP A 532 2.57 -27.44 -11.42
C ASP A 532 2.32 -26.00 -10.93
N ALA A 533 1.36 -25.30 -11.52
CA ALA A 533 0.91 -23.99 -11.09
C ALA A 533 0.39 -23.99 -9.64
N MET A 534 -0.36 -25.02 -9.24
CA MET A 534 -0.80 -25.20 -7.85
C MET A 534 0.38 -25.45 -6.91
N ARG A 535 1.32 -26.34 -7.27
CA ARG A 535 2.55 -26.60 -6.48
C ARG A 535 3.39 -25.33 -6.31
N ASN A 536 3.66 -24.64 -7.42
CA ASN A 536 4.46 -23.41 -7.46
C ASN A 536 3.79 -22.23 -6.73
N THR A 537 2.45 -22.20 -6.66
CA THR A 537 1.72 -21.20 -5.87
C THR A 537 1.78 -21.53 -4.38
N VAL A 538 1.50 -22.78 -3.99
CA VAL A 538 1.45 -23.20 -2.58
C VAL A 538 2.84 -23.20 -1.91
N GLY A 539 3.89 -23.50 -2.67
CA GLY A 539 5.29 -23.46 -2.23
C GLY A 539 5.99 -22.09 -2.39
N ASP A 540 5.23 -21.02 -2.62
CA ASP A 540 5.72 -19.64 -2.85
C ASP A 540 6.79 -19.47 -3.95
N VAL A 541 6.96 -20.46 -4.83
CA VAL A 541 8.04 -20.53 -5.84
C VAL A 541 8.08 -19.29 -6.71
N TYR A 542 6.93 -18.73 -7.11
CA TYR A 542 6.88 -17.49 -7.90
C TYR A 542 7.35 -16.26 -7.10
N PHE A 543 7.02 -16.14 -5.81
CA PHE A 543 7.54 -15.07 -4.96
C PHE A 543 9.04 -15.21 -4.74
N HIS A 544 9.53 -16.43 -4.47
CA HIS A 544 10.95 -16.74 -4.35
C HIS A 544 11.74 -16.37 -5.61
N GLN A 545 11.22 -16.70 -6.80
CA GLN A 545 11.82 -16.35 -8.09
C GLN A 545 11.94 -14.83 -8.32
N VAL A 546 10.99 -14.04 -7.82
CA VAL A 546 11.02 -12.56 -7.90
C VAL A 546 12.00 -11.99 -6.89
N ARG A 547 12.00 -12.49 -5.63
CA ARG A 547 12.90 -12.02 -4.56
C ARG A 547 14.37 -12.34 -4.83
N GLY A 548 14.68 -13.43 -5.53
CA GLY A 548 16.06 -13.86 -5.83
C GLY A 548 16.84 -12.96 -6.81
N GLN A 549 16.23 -11.93 -7.38
CA GLN A 549 16.77 -11.24 -8.56
C GLN A 549 17.54 -9.97 -8.19
N LYS A 550 18.82 -9.92 -8.57
CA LYS A 550 19.74 -8.83 -8.17
C LYS A 550 20.23 -7.94 -9.31
N ASN A 551 19.92 -8.25 -10.56
CA ASN A 551 20.27 -7.42 -11.71
C ASN A 551 19.11 -7.38 -12.71
N LEU A 552 18.59 -6.18 -12.96
CA LEU A 552 17.50 -5.90 -13.91
C LEU A 552 17.99 -5.21 -15.20
N GLU A 553 19.30 -4.93 -15.30
CA GLU A 553 19.89 -4.30 -16.46
C GLU A 553 20.21 -5.34 -17.55
N ILE A 554 20.33 -4.81 -18.77
CA ILE A 554 20.81 -5.51 -19.96
C ILE A 554 22.22 -5.00 -20.20
N ASP A 555 23.24 -5.88 -20.14
CA ASP A 555 24.60 -5.47 -20.49
C ASP A 555 24.62 -5.02 -21.97
N PRO A 556 25.02 -3.77 -22.27
CA PRO A 556 25.06 -3.27 -23.64
C PRO A 556 25.96 -4.08 -24.57
N LYS A 557 26.89 -4.89 -24.03
CA LYS A 557 27.83 -5.75 -24.77
C LYS A 557 27.25 -7.10 -25.21
N LEU A 558 26.05 -7.48 -24.76
CA LEU A 558 25.40 -8.72 -25.20
C LEU A 558 25.19 -8.73 -26.72
N SER A 559 25.41 -9.89 -27.35
CA SER A 559 25.02 -10.08 -28.76
C SER A 559 23.51 -9.90 -28.93
N LYS A 560 23.05 -9.69 -30.17
CA LYS A 560 21.61 -9.49 -30.45
C LYS A 560 20.74 -10.63 -29.90
N SER A 561 21.16 -11.89 -30.06
CA SER A 561 20.43 -13.06 -29.56
C SER A 561 20.40 -13.14 -28.03
N GLU A 562 21.53 -12.85 -27.38
CA GLU A 562 21.60 -12.81 -25.91
C GLU A 562 20.79 -11.64 -25.34
N ARG A 563 20.78 -10.50 -26.02
CA ARG A 563 19.95 -9.34 -25.69
C ARG A 563 18.46 -9.68 -25.80
N GLU A 564 18.01 -10.24 -26.93
CA GLU A 564 16.62 -10.68 -27.11
C GLU A 564 16.21 -11.73 -26.05
N LYS A 565 17.09 -12.65 -25.69
CA LYS A 565 16.86 -13.60 -24.59
C LYS A 565 16.73 -12.88 -23.25
N ARG A 566 17.63 -11.94 -22.96
CA ARG A 566 17.66 -11.16 -21.72
C ARG A 566 16.44 -10.23 -21.59
N GLU A 567 15.98 -9.64 -22.67
CA GLU A 567 14.75 -8.84 -22.75
C GLU A 567 13.52 -9.72 -22.42
N LYS A 568 13.46 -10.93 -22.97
CA LYS A 568 12.40 -11.91 -22.67
C LYS A 568 12.42 -12.40 -21.23
N GLU A 569 13.61 -12.65 -20.66
CA GLU A 569 13.77 -12.92 -19.23
C GLU A 569 13.23 -11.73 -18.40
N LEU A 570 13.69 -10.51 -18.67
CA LEU A 570 13.26 -9.31 -17.95
C LEU A 570 11.76 -9.02 -18.08
N ALA A 571 11.14 -9.31 -19.22
CA ALA A 571 9.69 -9.24 -19.39
C ALA A 571 8.97 -10.26 -18.49
N LYS A 572 9.42 -11.53 -18.49
CA LYS A 572 8.88 -12.57 -17.59
C LYS A 572 9.06 -12.22 -16.11
N ILE A 573 10.15 -11.54 -15.76
CA ILE A 573 10.47 -11.07 -14.41
C ILE A 573 9.51 -9.94 -13.97
N LYS A 574 9.31 -8.93 -14.83
CA LYS A 574 8.37 -7.82 -14.58
C LYS A 574 6.94 -8.33 -14.35
N GLU A 575 6.50 -9.32 -15.12
CA GLU A 575 5.20 -9.98 -14.95
C GLU A 575 5.17 -10.99 -13.78
N GLY A 576 6.32 -11.40 -13.25
CA GLY A 576 6.47 -12.47 -12.26
C GLY A 576 5.79 -12.17 -10.91
N LEU A 577 5.87 -10.92 -10.43
CA LEU A 577 5.19 -10.51 -9.20
C LEU A 577 3.67 -10.53 -9.39
N SER A 578 3.19 -9.96 -10.49
CA SER A 578 1.77 -9.97 -10.86
C SER A 578 1.27 -11.42 -11.02
N ARG A 579 2.12 -12.33 -11.52
CA ARG A 579 1.83 -13.78 -11.66
C ARG A 579 1.66 -14.46 -10.31
N ALA A 580 2.58 -14.24 -9.38
CA ALA A 580 2.48 -14.77 -8.02
C ALA A 580 1.17 -14.29 -7.35
N ARG A 581 0.91 -12.98 -7.43
CA ARG A 581 -0.29 -12.33 -6.87
C ARG A 581 -1.59 -12.87 -7.45
N ALA A 582 -1.71 -12.93 -8.78
CA ALA A 582 -2.96 -13.35 -9.41
C ALA A 582 -3.27 -14.83 -9.13
N GLN A 583 -2.27 -15.71 -9.08
CA GLN A 583 -2.48 -17.11 -8.70
C GLN A 583 -2.79 -17.27 -7.21
N SER A 584 -2.12 -16.53 -6.34
CA SER A 584 -2.39 -16.54 -4.88
C SER A 584 -3.82 -16.08 -4.57
N TRP A 585 -4.27 -14.99 -5.21
CA TRP A 585 -5.67 -14.54 -5.16
C TRP A 585 -6.61 -15.61 -5.72
N ALA A 586 -6.36 -16.11 -6.92
CA ALA A 586 -7.25 -17.05 -7.59
C ALA A 586 -7.39 -18.38 -6.84
N LEU A 587 -6.30 -18.90 -6.27
CA LEU A 587 -6.34 -20.11 -5.44
C LEU A 587 -7.13 -19.83 -4.16
N THR A 588 -6.83 -18.74 -3.46
CA THR A 588 -7.52 -18.42 -2.20
C THR A 588 -9.01 -18.12 -2.43
N TYR A 589 -9.39 -17.43 -3.50
CA TYR A 589 -10.78 -17.21 -3.87
C TYR A 589 -11.53 -18.52 -4.16
N TYR A 590 -10.93 -19.42 -4.94
CA TYR A 590 -11.48 -20.76 -5.19
C TYR A 590 -11.66 -21.55 -3.88
N LEU A 591 -10.65 -21.58 -3.02
CA LEU A 591 -10.72 -22.27 -1.74
C LEU A 591 -11.78 -21.64 -0.81
N ALA A 592 -11.83 -20.32 -0.73
CA ALA A 592 -12.80 -19.57 0.07
C ALA A 592 -14.26 -19.78 -0.40
N LYS A 593 -14.47 -20.01 -1.69
CA LYS A 593 -15.80 -20.20 -2.30
C LYS A 593 -16.27 -21.65 -2.31
N TYR A 594 -15.36 -22.62 -2.53
CA TYR A 594 -15.71 -24.02 -2.80
C TYR A 594 -15.14 -25.04 -1.79
N ARG A 595 -14.21 -24.63 -0.92
CA ARG A 595 -13.49 -25.48 0.05
C ARG A 595 -13.25 -24.76 1.39
N LEU A 596 -14.15 -23.87 1.82
CA LEU A 596 -13.92 -22.97 2.95
C LEU A 596 -13.55 -23.70 4.26
N ASP A 597 -14.18 -24.83 4.55
CA ASP A 597 -13.87 -25.60 5.76
C ASP A 597 -12.47 -26.23 5.74
N ASP A 598 -12.00 -26.65 4.56
CA ASP A 598 -10.63 -27.15 4.37
C ASP A 598 -9.61 -25.99 4.41
N LEU A 599 -9.95 -24.81 3.86
CA LEU A 599 -9.16 -23.60 3.97
C LEU A 599 -9.00 -23.14 5.43
N LEU A 600 -10.08 -23.13 6.20
CA LEU A 600 -10.05 -22.82 7.63
C LEU A 600 -9.29 -23.88 8.43
N ALA A 601 -9.31 -25.15 8.01
CA ALA A 601 -8.46 -26.19 8.58
C ALA A 601 -6.98 -25.97 8.28
N TYR A 602 -6.65 -25.54 7.06
CA TYR A 602 -5.27 -25.23 6.66
C TYR A 602 -4.70 -24.06 7.47
N CYS A 603 -5.47 -23.00 7.71
CA CYS A 603 -5.06 -21.90 8.58
C CYS A 603 -4.78 -22.33 10.04
N ARG A 604 -5.57 -23.27 10.58
CA ARG A 604 -5.32 -23.87 11.91
C ARG A 604 -4.05 -24.73 11.92
N GLU A 605 -3.82 -25.52 10.87
CA GLU A 605 -2.63 -26.36 10.76
C GLU A 605 -1.34 -25.51 10.58
N LEU A 606 -1.41 -24.42 9.81
CA LEU A 606 -0.32 -23.42 9.73
C LEU A 606 0.01 -22.82 11.10
N SER A 607 -1.01 -22.60 11.94
CA SER A 607 -0.83 -22.07 13.31
C SER A 607 -0.13 -23.05 14.26
N ASN A 608 -0.05 -24.34 13.90
CA ASN A 608 0.66 -25.37 14.66
C ASN A 608 2.13 -25.53 14.22
N LEU A 609 2.60 -24.75 13.23
CA LEU A 609 3.99 -24.80 12.77
C LEU A 609 4.96 -24.26 13.84
N PRO A 610 6.25 -24.66 13.81
CA PRO A 610 7.27 -24.10 14.69
C PRO A 610 7.39 -22.58 14.51
N ARG A 611 7.55 -21.87 15.64
CA ARG A 611 7.64 -20.40 15.64
C ARG A 611 8.88 -19.91 14.90
N ASP A 612 8.70 -18.85 14.11
CA ASP A 612 9.77 -18.19 13.33
C ASP A 612 10.63 -19.14 12.44
N VAL A 613 10.09 -20.30 12.04
CA VAL A 613 10.75 -21.23 11.10
C VAL A 613 10.14 -21.06 9.71
N GLU A 614 11.00 -20.75 8.73
CA GLU A 614 10.66 -20.81 7.31
C GLU A 614 10.51 -22.28 6.90
N VAL A 615 9.35 -22.64 6.35
CA VAL A 615 9.03 -23.99 5.89
C VAL A 615 9.34 -24.07 4.39
N ASP A 616 10.05 -25.11 3.96
CA ASP A 616 10.39 -25.33 2.55
C ASP A 616 9.15 -25.63 1.68
N ASP A 617 9.29 -25.44 0.37
CA ASP A 617 8.23 -25.55 -0.62
C ASP A 617 7.59 -26.95 -0.68
N GLN A 618 8.41 -28.00 -0.51
CA GLN A 618 7.93 -29.38 -0.42
C GLN A 618 7.10 -29.59 0.85
N THR A 619 7.61 -29.23 2.03
CA THR A 619 6.89 -29.39 3.31
C THR A 619 5.61 -28.55 3.35
N GLN A 620 5.61 -27.32 2.79
CA GLN A 620 4.41 -26.51 2.60
C GLN A 620 3.36 -27.21 1.73
N PHE A 621 3.79 -27.84 0.62
CA PHE A 621 2.88 -28.56 -0.27
C PHE A 621 2.37 -29.87 0.34
N GLU A 622 3.18 -30.61 1.09
CA GLU A 622 2.76 -31.82 1.79
C GLU A 622 1.73 -31.52 2.88
N LEU A 623 1.90 -30.41 3.61
CA LEU A 623 0.91 -29.91 4.56
C LEU A 623 -0.43 -29.57 3.87
N PHE A 624 -0.36 -28.84 2.75
CA PHE A 624 -1.54 -28.51 1.95
C PHE A 624 -2.23 -29.79 1.44
N ALA A 625 -1.48 -30.71 0.82
CA ALA A 625 -1.99 -31.95 0.28
C ALA A 625 -2.67 -32.82 1.36
N ARG A 626 -2.13 -32.86 2.58
CA ARG A 626 -2.77 -33.53 3.73
C ARG A 626 -4.14 -32.93 4.06
N VAL A 627 -4.21 -31.61 4.22
CA VAL A 627 -5.45 -30.91 4.62
C VAL A 627 -6.53 -30.99 3.54
N PHE A 628 -6.15 -30.78 2.27
CA PHE A 628 -7.07 -30.81 1.13
C PHE A 628 -7.33 -32.24 0.59
N LYS A 629 -6.89 -33.28 1.32
CA LYS A 629 -7.18 -34.71 1.04
C LYS A 629 -6.63 -35.17 -0.32
N LEU A 630 -5.47 -34.64 -0.70
CA LEU A 630 -4.75 -34.94 -1.94
C LEU A 630 -3.69 -36.04 -1.76
N THR A 631 -3.72 -36.77 -0.65
CA THR A 631 -2.83 -37.89 -0.36
C THR A 631 -3.49 -39.23 -0.67
N GLY A 632 -2.70 -40.21 -1.11
CA GLY A 632 -3.14 -41.59 -1.29
C GLY A 632 -3.21 -42.37 0.04
N PRO A 633 -3.61 -43.66 0.02
CA PRO A 633 -3.74 -44.49 1.22
C PRO A 633 -2.45 -44.66 2.05
N SER A 634 -1.28 -44.44 1.45
CA SER A 634 0.03 -44.45 2.12
C SER A 634 0.38 -43.14 2.85
N GLY A 635 -0.47 -42.10 2.74
CA GLY A 635 -0.17 -40.75 3.22
C GLY A 635 0.72 -39.92 2.28
N ALA A 636 1.30 -40.51 1.25
CA ALA A 636 2.05 -39.78 0.22
C ALA A 636 1.12 -38.95 -0.69
N VAL A 637 1.61 -37.85 -1.23
CA VAL A 637 0.89 -36.99 -2.18
C VAL A 637 0.50 -37.78 -3.44
N ASP A 638 -0.79 -37.80 -3.77
CA ASP A 638 -1.31 -38.45 -4.98
C ASP A 638 -1.34 -37.46 -6.15
N ALA A 639 -0.60 -37.79 -7.22
CA ALA A 639 -0.47 -36.91 -8.37
C ALA A 639 -1.79 -36.69 -9.13
N LYS A 640 -2.69 -37.67 -9.14
CA LYS A 640 -3.99 -37.56 -9.80
C LYS A 640 -4.92 -36.65 -9.00
N ASN A 641 -4.99 -36.81 -7.69
CA ASN A 641 -5.82 -35.95 -6.83
C ASN A 641 -5.40 -34.47 -6.94
N VAL A 642 -4.09 -34.19 -7.00
CA VAL A 642 -3.57 -32.84 -7.26
C VAL A 642 -3.99 -32.33 -8.65
N GLN A 643 -3.85 -33.16 -9.70
CA GLN A 643 -4.25 -32.80 -11.06
C GLN A 643 -5.76 -32.51 -11.17
N ASP A 644 -6.60 -33.34 -10.57
CA ASP A 644 -8.06 -33.21 -10.59
C ASP A 644 -8.51 -31.93 -9.85
N MET A 645 -7.95 -31.64 -8.66
CA MET A 645 -8.25 -30.41 -7.92
C MET A 645 -7.75 -29.15 -8.64
N ALA A 646 -6.57 -29.20 -9.27
CA ALA A 646 -6.02 -28.07 -10.00
C ALA A 646 -6.77 -27.78 -11.31
N ALA A 647 -7.28 -28.81 -11.98
CA ALA A 647 -8.17 -28.66 -13.12
C ALA A 647 -9.51 -28.00 -12.72
N ASP A 648 -10.15 -28.44 -11.62
CA ASP A 648 -11.37 -27.80 -11.10
C ASP A 648 -11.11 -26.34 -10.70
N TRP A 649 -9.99 -26.05 -10.03
CA TRP A 649 -9.58 -24.68 -9.71
C TRP A 649 -9.53 -23.76 -10.94
N PHE A 650 -8.78 -24.15 -11.97
CA PHE A 650 -8.68 -23.37 -13.21
C PHE A 650 -10.05 -23.22 -13.89
N GLU A 651 -10.85 -24.31 -13.95
CA GLU A 651 -12.18 -24.28 -14.56
C GLU A 651 -13.12 -23.29 -13.86
N LYS A 652 -13.18 -23.28 -12.52
CA LYS A 652 -14.04 -22.35 -11.78
C LYS A 652 -13.62 -20.91 -11.98
N ILE A 653 -12.33 -20.59 -11.85
CA ILE A 653 -11.85 -19.21 -11.98
C ILE A 653 -12.03 -18.67 -13.40
N LEU A 654 -11.86 -19.50 -14.43
CA LEU A 654 -12.14 -19.10 -15.82
C LEU A 654 -13.62 -18.77 -16.06
N LYS A 655 -14.54 -19.40 -15.31
CA LYS A 655 -16.00 -19.20 -15.38
C LYS A 655 -16.53 -18.03 -14.55
N GLU A 656 -15.76 -17.46 -13.62
CA GLU A 656 -16.18 -16.27 -12.86
C GLU A 656 -16.44 -15.09 -13.79
N GLU A 657 -17.43 -14.25 -13.50
CA GLU A 657 -17.66 -13.02 -14.27
C GLU A 657 -16.64 -11.95 -13.88
N ASN A 658 -16.17 -11.16 -14.86
CA ASN A 658 -15.34 -10.00 -14.55
C ASN A 658 -16.20 -8.98 -13.78
N PRO A 659 -15.71 -8.35 -12.69
CA PRO A 659 -16.52 -7.45 -11.87
C PRO A 659 -16.94 -6.15 -12.59
N GLY A 660 -16.48 -5.90 -13.82
CA GLY A 660 -16.98 -4.82 -14.67
C GLY A 660 -16.41 -4.88 -16.08
N ARG A 661 -16.49 -3.76 -16.79
CA ARG A 661 -16.08 -3.62 -18.20
C ARG A 661 -14.59 -3.25 -18.35
N ASP A 662 -14.03 -3.53 -19.53
CA ASP A 662 -12.80 -2.91 -20.02
C ASP A 662 -13.17 -1.72 -20.92
N ASP A 663 -12.69 -0.51 -20.59
CA ASP A 663 -12.93 0.69 -21.41
C ASP A 663 -11.69 1.01 -22.25
N VAL A 664 -11.87 1.23 -23.55
CA VAL A 664 -10.80 1.66 -24.45
C VAL A 664 -10.55 3.16 -24.21
N LEU A 665 -9.31 3.50 -23.90
CA LEU A 665 -8.85 4.88 -23.78
C LEU A 665 -8.57 5.46 -25.17
N ALA A 666 -8.90 6.74 -25.37
CA ALA A 666 -8.51 7.43 -26.59
C ALA A 666 -6.98 7.56 -26.62
N LYS A 667 -6.37 7.28 -27.78
CA LYS A 667 -4.94 7.58 -27.98
C LYS A 667 -4.74 9.08 -27.77
N PRO A 668 -3.80 9.52 -26.91
CA PRO A 668 -3.56 10.94 -26.69
C PRO A 668 -3.24 11.62 -28.01
N LEU A 669 -3.95 12.70 -28.30
CA LEU A 669 -3.56 13.56 -29.40
C LEU A 669 -2.25 14.25 -29.03
N LYS A 670 -1.32 14.36 -29.99
CA LYS A 670 -0.13 15.20 -29.79
C LYS A 670 -0.61 16.62 -29.51
N PRO A 671 -0.10 17.30 -28.47
CA PRO A 671 -0.55 18.65 -28.16
C PRO A 671 -0.34 19.55 -29.38
N GLU A 672 -1.39 20.21 -29.83
CA GLU A 672 -1.29 21.15 -30.95
C GLU A 672 -0.44 22.36 -30.51
N ASN A 673 0.55 22.73 -31.32
CA ASN A 673 1.41 23.90 -31.06
C ASN A 673 0.65 25.25 -31.06
N ASN A 674 -0.64 25.24 -31.40
CA ASN A 674 -1.50 26.42 -31.50
C ASN A 674 -2.62 26.39 -30.45
N ASN A 675 -2.29 26.48 -29.16
CA ASN A 675 -3.27 26.88 -28.15
C ASN A 675 -3.40 28.42 -28.16
N PRO A 676 -4.53 29.02 -28.57
CA PRO A 676 -4.66 30.49 -28.65
C PRO A 676 -4.86 31.16 -27.29
N GLY A 677 -5.03 30.38 -26.21
CA GLY A 677 -5.14 30.88 -24.85
C GLY A 677 -3.84 30.69 -24.08
N GLY A 678 -3.18 31.80 -23.73
CA GLY A 678 -1.94 31.79 -22.93
C GLY A 678 -2.15 31.34 -21.48
N GLY A 679 -2.18 30.02 -21.26
CA GLY A 679 -1.91 29.40 -19.97
C GLY A 679 -0.44 28.94 -19.87
N PRO A 680 0.16 28.88 -18.67
CA PRO A 680 1.53 28.39 -18.52
C PRO A 680 1.60 26.90 -18.88
N GLY A 681 2.25 26.60 -20.00
CA GLY A 681 2.40 25.24 -20.52
C GLY A 681 3.21 24.34 -19.59
N PHE A 682 3.02 23.02 -19.74
CA PHE A 682 3.86 22.01 -19.10
C PHE A 682 5.34 22.26 -19.45
N PRO A 683 6.29 22.16 -18.49
CA PRO A 683 7.71 22.43 -18.73
C PRO A 683 8.37 21.26 -19.50
N GLY A 684 8.08 21.17 -20.79
CA GLY A 684 8.76 20.30 -21.78
C GLY A 684 9.66 21.07 -22.76
N GLY A 685 9.61 22.40 -22.76
CA GLY A 685 10.54 23.24 -23.50
C GLY A 685 11.87 23.33 -22.77
N GLY A 686 12.92 22.70 -23.31
CA GLY A 686 14.27 22.78 -22.76
C GLY A 686 14.76 24.24 -22.69
N PRO A 687 15.54 24.62 -21.67
CA PRO A 687 16.04 25.99 -21.54
C PRO A 687 16.94 26.32 -22.74
N GLY A 688 16.54 27.35 -23.51
CA GLY A 688 17.38 27.90 -24.57
C GLY A 688 18.72 28.34 -23.99
N GLY A 689 19.81 27.75 -24.49
CA GLY A 689 21.15 28.04 -24.01
C GLY A 689 21.51 29.53 -24.18
N PRO A 690 22.29 30.13 -23.27
CA PRO A 690 22.69 31.53 -23.39
C PRO A 690 23.52 31.73 -24.67
N GLY A 691 23.05 32.62 -25.54
CA GLY A 691 23.71 32.92 -26.81
C GLY A 691 25.07 33.58 -26.60
N PHE A 692 26.13 32.97 -27.14
CA PHE A 692 27.45 33.58 -27.21
C PHE A 692 27.47 34.69 -28.29
N PRO A 693 27.97 35.90 -27.98
CA PRO A 693 28.16 36.95 -28.97
C PRO A 693 29.45 36.68 -29.78
N GLY A 694 29.30 36.18 -31.02
CA GLY A 694 30.40 35.93 -31.95
C GLY A 694 30.25 36.74 -33.23
N GLY A 695 30.95 37.87 -33.33
CA GLY A 695 31.04 38.66 -34.58
C GLY A 695 32.15 38.15 -35.51
N GLY A 696 31.93 38.22 -36.81
CA GLY A 696 32.92 37.95 -37.87
C GLY A 696 32.41 38.44 -39.23
N PRO A 697 33.25 39.02 -40.13
CA PRO A 697 32.74 40.01 -41.10
C PRO A 697 32.85 39.64 -42.59
N GLY A 698 31.93 40.19 -43.39
CA GLY A 698 32.22 40.76 -44.72
C GLY A 698 32.21 39.85 -45.96
N GLY A 699 31.37 40.20 -46.94
CA GLY A 699 31.39 39.67 -48.32
C GLY A 699 30.25 40.29 -49.18
N PRO A 700 30.46 40.82 -50.42
CA PRO A 700 29.56 41.84 -50.97
C PRO A 700 28.77 41.47 -52.25
N GLY A 701 27.58 42.08 -52.42
CA GLY A 701 27.28 42.89 -53.62
C GLY A 701 26.55 42.32 -54.86
N GLY A 702 25.21 42.17 -54.79
CA GLY A 702 24.25 42.43 -55.89
C GLY A 702 24.11 41.43 -57.07
N PRO A 703 23.23 41.68 -58.07
CA PRO A 703 22.17 42.72 -58.15
C PRO A 703 20.76 42.26 -58.68
N GLY A 704 19.68 42.92 -58.23
CA GLY A 704 18.63 43.52 -59.08
C GLY A 704 17.52 42.73 -59.84
N GLY A 705 16.41 42.39 -59.17
CA GLY A 705 15.00 42.41 -59.67
C GLY A 705 14.58 41.48 -60.85
N PRO A 706 13.31 41.51 -61.33
CA PRO A 706 12.01 41.96 -60.77
C PRO A 706 11.06 40.75 -60.49
N GLY A 707 9.75 40.82 -60.18
CA GLY A 707 8.88 41.93 -59.73
C GLY A 707 7.41 41.83 -60.21
N MET A 708 6.47 41.42 -59.32
CA MET A 708 4.98 41.45 -59.45
C MET A 708 4.30 40.58 -60.54
N PRO A 709 2.95 40.40 -60.55
CA PRO A 709 1.92 40.65 -59.50
C PRO A 709 1.02 39.41 -59.19
N GLY A 710 0.10 39.54 -58.23
CA GLY A 710 -0.90 38.51 -57.90
C GLY A 710 -2.22 38.59 -58.70
N GLY A 711 -3.13 37.64 -58.46
CA GLY A 711 -4.49 37.59 -59.03
C GLY A 711 -5.36 36.52 -58.33
N PRO A 712 -6.70 36.61 -58.37
CA PRO A 712 -7.54 36.19 -57.24
C PRO A 712 -8.57 35.11 -57.54
N SER A 713 -9.12 34.50 -56.47
CA SER A 713 -10.56 34.33 -56.22
C SER A 713 -10.83 33.80 -54.82
#